data_AF-A0A7J6DCV3-F1
#
_entry.id   AF-A0A7J6DCV3-F1
#
_cell.length_a   1.000
_cell.length_b   1.000
_cell.length_c   1.000
_cell.angle_alpha   90.00
_cell.angle_beta   90.00
_cell.angle_gamma   90.00
#
_symmetry.space_group_name_H-M   'P 1'
#
loop_
_entity.id
_entity.type
_entity.pdbx_description
1 polymer ?
#
loop_
_entity_poly.entity_id
_entity_poly.type
_entity_poly.pdbx_seq_one_letter_code
_entity_poly.pdbx_strand_id
1 'polypeptide(L)'
;MEKSKLYEECRLVFIFDGLDESCLPLEFESGIVNDVEEKSSVDVLFTNLVKGSLLPSALVWVTSRPAAANQIPRRYVGLFTEVRGFTDQQKEKYFRKRIIDKTLASRIIKHIMTSRSLYIMCHIPVFCWITATVLQDLLINNGEETISTTLTEMYIHFLLIQMNIKNQKYDKKTERESTKNLDSNREMISKLAKLAFEQLKQENIVFYEEDLKACDIDVSKDTEFTGMIAEIFKKENVFHYKKVFSFVHLSVQEFLAAVHVFLCYLNKNMQELQFFFGPEENITLQELLQKAVGKAMESQKGHLDLFLRFLMGVTLESSQNLLKGLITRTEDTTESIRQTTEHIKEVQDEDISDEDLVNLFYCLLELKDHSLYEELQRYLISDEHPGRKLSSSMCTLLITVLLMSERVLDEFNPKRFTSEQSGFTRLVPAVRCCRKALFDGCGLDGTCCKTVSSALQSSNSHLTELNLGSNHLQVSVKLLYDGLKSSHCQLNTLRLYGCNLTAQSCESLSSALQSSNSHLRELDLSNNDLQDSGVKLLSDGLKSPSCQLEILRFSICNLTSQSCESLSSALQSSNSRLRELDLSSNDLQDSGVKLLSDGLKSPSCQLEILRLAGCMVTEEGCGYLSSALSSKPSHLRELDLSYNHPGDSGVKLLSEKLKNLDKLNVDHGGESRITAGLHKYSHPFTLDLNTVNKLLRLSDNNRVATFTYPDLQSYPDHPDRFDVSQVLCRESVCGRCYWEIKWRGDYVCVSVSYKSIRRKGGGECVFGSNDQSWSLLCSPDSYSFRHNNIWTPLPVKPISSRTGVCDDDYDDDDDDDDIYRRGMNDDEYDDDDDIYRRGMNDDEYDDDDDIYRTGVNDDEYDDDDDIYRTGVNDDEYDDDDDDDIYRTGVFDDDDDDDVSRIGVYVDHGAGTLSFYSVYRNTMRHIHTEQTTFTQPLYPGFGVNDDSSVKLC
;
A
#
# COMPACT_ATOMS: atom_id res chain seq x y z
N MET A 1 -12.81 -52.56 -18.74
CA MET A 1 -13.19 -51.84 -19.99
C MET A 1 -14.62 -51.29 -20.01
N GLU A 2 -15.67 -52.01 -19.57
CA GLU A 2 -17.03 -51.42 -19.55
C GLU A 2 -17.23 -50.33 -18.47
N LYS A 3 -16.50 -50.38 -17.35
CA LYS A 3 -16.59 -49.35 -16.29
C LYS A 3 -15.79 -48.07 -16.56
N SER A 4 -14.68 -48.10 -17.33
CA SER A 4 -13.90 -46.89 -17.62
C SER A 4 -14.68 -45.94 -18.55
N LYS A 5 -15.41 -46.48 -19.53
CA LYS A 5 -16.37 -45.73 -20.35
C LYS A 5 -17.46 -45.03 -19.53
N LEU A 6 -17.85 -45.64 -18.41
CA LEU A 6 -18.89 -45.11 -17.52
C LEU A 6 -18.43 -43.82 -16.80
N TYR A 7 -17.13 -43.70 -16.51
CA TYR A 7 -16.55 -42.50 -15.90
C TYR A 7 -16.19 -41.42 -16.93
N GLU A 8 -15.88 -41.79 -18.17
CA GLU A 8 -15.72 -40.84 -19.29
C GLU A 8 -17.04 -40.12 -19.65
N GLU A 9 -18.20 -40.77 -19.42
CA GLU A 9 -19.53 -40.19 -19.66
C GLU A 9 -20.08 -39.41 -18.45
N CYS A 10 -19.45 -39.48 -17.27
CA CYS A 10 -19.91 -38.83 -16.05
C CYS A 10 -19.12 -37.55 -15.74
N ARG A 11 -19.83 -36.46 -15.43
CA ARG A 11 -19.21 -35.26 -14.83
C ARG A 11 -18.99 -35.50 -13.34
N LEU A 12 -17.77 -35.87 -12.96
CA LEU A 12 -17.38 -36.11 -11.58
C LEU A 12 -16.86 -34.82 -10.94
N VAL A 13 -17.17 -34.64 -9.66
CA VAL A 13 -16.60 -33.59 -8.81
C VAL A 13 -16.13 -34.22 -7.51
N PHE A 14 -14.87 -34.02 -7.16
CA PHE A 14 -14.29 -34.38 -5.86
C PHE A 14 -14.14 -33.11 -5.02
N ILE A 15 -14.69 -33.12 -3.81
CA ILE A 15 -14.55 -32.02 -2.85
C ILE A 15 -13.73 -32.53 -1.67
N PHE A 16 -12.55 -31.97 -1.50
CA PHE A 16 -11.65 -32.21 -0.37
C PHE A 16 -11.74 -31.02 0.58
N ASP A 17 -12.51 -31.17 1.65
CA ASP A 17 -12.71 -30.12 2.65
C ASP A 17 -11.66 -30.24 3.76
N GLY A 18 -10.85 -29.20 3.98
CA GLY A 18 -9.83 -29.15 5.05
C GLY A 18 -8.55 -29.95 4.75
N LEU A 19 -7.85 -29.68 3.64
CA LEU A 19 -6.61 -30.40 3.30
C LEU A 19 -5.54 -30.34 4.41
N ASP A 20 -5.44 -29.22 5.10
CA ASP A 20 -4.50 -29.01 6.20
C ASP A 20 -4.77 -29.91 7.41
N GLU A 21 -5.97 -30.45 7.54
CA GLU A 21 -6.34 -31.40 8.61
C GLU A 21 -5.88 -32.83 8.29
N SER A 22 -5.62 -33.12 7.01
CA SER A 22 -5.33 -34.48 6.54
C SER A 22 -3.87 -34.90 6.73
N CYS A 23 -2.95 -33.95 6.96
CA CYS A 23 -1.50 -34.17 7.09
C CYS A 23 -0.91 -35.08 5.99
N LEU A 24 -1.49 -35.06 4.78
CA LEU A 24 -1.03 -35.89 3.67
C LEU A 24 0.34 -35.39 3.17
N PRO A 25 1.32 -36.27 2.93
CA PRO A 25 2.54 -35.89 2.22
C PRO A 25 2.18 -35.53 0.77
N LEU A 26 2.18 -34.24 0.44
CA LEU A 26 1.81 -33.74 -0.89
C LEU A 26 2.97 -33.87 -1.88
N GLU A 27 3.46 -35.09 -2.08
CA GLU A 27 4.57 -35.38 -2.99
C GLU A 27 4.09 -35.48 -4.44
N PHE A 28 4.13 -34.35 -5.16
CA PHE A 28 3.76 -34.32 -6.58
C PHE A 28 4.79 -34.97 -7.51
N GLU A 29 5.94 -35.44 -7.01
CA GLU A 29 6.96 -36.13 -7.81
C GLU A 29 6.90 -37.66 -7.70
N SER A 30 6.10 -38.22 -6.78
CA SER A 30 6.01 -39.66 -6.57
C SER A 30 4.80 -40.30 -7.27
N GLY A 31 4.94 -41.58 -7.66
CA GLY A 31 3.90 -42.54 -8.10
C GLY A 31 2.87 -42.08 -9.14
N ILE A 32 2.82 -42.72 -10.32
CA ILE A 32 1.74 -42.52 -11.30
C ILE A 32 0.67 -43.59 -11.09
N VAL A 33 -0.55 -43.15 -10.78
CA VAL A 33 -1.75 -44.00 -10.74
C VAL A 33 -2.70 -43.49 -11.82
N ASN A 34 -2.99 -44.32 -12.81
CA ASN A 34 -3.88 -43.99 -13.92
C ASN A 34 -5.02 -45.01 -14.11
N ASP A 35 -4.99 -46.11 -13.35
CA ASP A 35 -6.07 -47.10 -13.32
C ASP A 35 -6.95 -46.89 -12.08
N VAL A 36 -8.27 -46.81 -12.30
CA VAL A 36 -9.28 -46.67 -11.25
C VAL A 36 -9.42 -47.92 -10.38
N GLU A 37 -8.88 -49.07 -10.81
CA GLU A 37 -8.87 -50.32 -10.03
C GLU A 37 -7.58 -50.50 -9.21
N GLU A 38 -6.56 -49.67 -9.45
CA GLU A 38 -5.29 -49.74 -8.73
C GLU A 38 -5.43 -49.22 -7.28
N LYS A 39 -4.88 -49.98 -6.34
CA LYS A 39 -4.86 -49.60 -4.92
C LYS A 39 -3.60 -48.81 -4.63
N SER A 40 -3.77 -47.60 -4.10
CA SER A 40 -2.67 -46.74 -3.66
C SER A 40 -2.99 -46.04 -2.35
N SER A 41 -2.03 -45.30 -1.79
CA SER A 41 -2.24 -44.45 -0.62
C SER A 41 -3.10 -43.23 -0.96
N VAL A 42 -3.74 -42.62 0.04
CA VAL A 42 -4.68 -41.49 -0.17
C VAL A 42 -3.98 -40.28 -0.75
N ASP A 43 -2.75 -40.01 -0.30
CA ASP A 43 -1.88 -38.96 -0.82
C ASP A 43 -1.53 -39.16 -2.30
N VAL A 44 -1.17 -40.39 -2.71
CA VAL A 44 -0.90 -40.71 -4.12
C VAL A 44 -2.18 -40.61 -4.96
N LEU A 45 -3.33 -41.07 -4.45
CA LEU A 45 -4.61 -40.92 -5.15
C LEU A 45 -5.00 -39.45 -5.32
N PHE A 46 -4.85 -38.64 -4.28
CA PHE A 46 -5.14 -37.20 -4.30
C PHE A 46 -4.23 -36.47 -5.29
N THR A 47 -2.92 -36.67 -5.20
CA THR A 47 -1.96 -36.01 -6.12
C THR A 47 -2.20 -36.41 -7.57
N ASN A 48 -2.56 -37.67 -7.85
CA ASN A 48 -2.89 -38.12 -9.22
C ASN A 48 -4.25 -37.61 -9.71
N LEU A 49 -5.23 -37.40 -8.84
CA LEU A 49 -6.49 -36.70 -9.18
C LEU A 49 -6.21 -35.24 -9.54
N VAL A 50 -5.39 -34.54 -8.76
CA VAL A 50 -5.02 -33.13 -9.00
C VAL A 50 -4.17 -32.97 -10.26
N LYS A 51 -3.24 -33.90 -10.52
CA LYS A 51 -2.44 -33.94 -11.76
C LYS A 51 -3.29 -34.25 -13.00
N GLY A 52 -4.49 -34.82 -12.83
CA GLY A 52 -5.32 -35.33 -13.93
C GLY A 52 -4.85 -36.67 -14.51
N SER A 53 -3.88 -37.36 -13.89
CA SER A 53 -3.46 -38.70 -14.29
C SER A 53 -4.49 -39.77 -13.92
N LEU A 54 -5.23 -39.54 -12.83
CA LEU A 54 -6.39 -40.35 -12.42
C LEU A 54 -7.66 -39.54 -12.66
N LEU A 55 -8.59 -40.08 -13.49
CA LEU A 55 -9.86 -39.43 -13.84
C LEU A 55 -9.69 -38.00 -14.39
N PRO A 56 -9.04 -37.81 -15.56
CA PRO A 56 -8.70 -36.49 -16.12
C PRO A 56 -9.89 -35.54 -16.31
N SER A 57 -11.09 -36.08 -16.52
CA SER A 57 -12.31 -35.28 -16.71
C SER A 57 -12.99 -34.85 -15.40
N ALA A 58 -12.45 -35.22 -14.24
CA ALA A 58 -13.02 -34.88 -12.94
C ALA A 58 -12.62 -33.47 -12.51
N LEU A 59 -13.55 -32.75 -11.89
CA LEU A 59 -13.26 -31.48 -11.24
C LEU A 59 -12.84 -31.74 -9.79
N VAL A 60 -11.79 -31.07 -9.34
CA VAL A 60 -11.30 -31.17 -7.96
C VAL A 60 -11.46 -29.81 -7.29
N TRP A 61 -12.18 -29.77 -6.17
CA TRP A 61 -12.30 -28.60 -5.31
C TRP A 61 -11.69 -28.91 -3.95
N VAL A 62 -10.64 -28.18 -3.60
CA VAL A 62 -9.98 -28.27 -2.29
C VAL A 62 -10.28 -27.04 -1.45
N THR A 63 -10.63 -27.21 -0.18
CA THR A 63 -10.62 -26.12 0.82
C THR A 63 -9.46 -26.38 1.78
N SER A 64 -8.73 -25.32 2.17
CA SER A 64 -7.63 -25.45 3.12
C SER A 64 -7.17 -24.08 3.62
N ARG A 65 -6.45 -24.07 4.75
CA ARG A 65 -5.64 -22.90 5.15
C ARG A 65 -4.57 -22.58 4.08
N PRO A 66 -4.19 -21.29 3.90
CA PRO A 66 -3.26 -20.88 2.84
C PRO A 66 -1.94 -21.65 2.80
N ALA A 67 -1.35 -21.93 3.96
CA ALA A 67 -0.05 -22.62 4.06
C ALA A 67 -0.08 -24.04 3.46
N ALA A 68 -1.20 -24.76 3.55
CA ALA A 68 -1.34 -26.09 2.97
C ALA A 68 -1.85 -26.04 1.53
N ALA A 69 -2.75 -25.10 1.19
CA ALA A 69 -3.18 -24.89 -0.19
C ALA A 69 -2.00 -24.55 -1.12
N ASN A 70 -1.03 -23.76 -0.64
CA ASN A 70 0.16 -23.35 -1.38
C ASN A 70 1.15 -24.50 -1.65
N GLN A 71 0.99 -25.66 -1.01
CA GLN A 71 1.80 -26.85 -1.32
C GLN A 71 1.35 -27.53 -2.62
N ILE A 72 0.15 -27.23 -3.12
CA ILE A 72 -0.32 -27.70 -4.43
C ILE A 72 0.34 -26.84 -5.53
N PRO A 73 1.09 -27.43 -6.48
CA PRO A 73 1.71 -26.67 -7.56
C PRO A 73 0.66 -25.93 -8.41
N ARG A 74 0.88 -24.62 -8.63
CA ARG A 74 -0.06 -23.75 -9.35
C ARG A 74 -0.45 -24.27 -10.74
N ARG A 75 0.46 -24.95 -11.44
CA ARG A 75 0.20 -25.60 -12.74
C ARG A 75 -0.97 -26.60 -12.75
N TYR A 76 -1.38 -27.10 -11.59
CA TYR A 76 -2.51 -28.04 -11.47
C TYR A 76 -3.79 -27.38 -10.95
N VAL A 77 -3.79 -26.05 -10.73
CA VAL A 77 -4.92 -25.33 -10.11
C VAL A 77 -5.56 -24.40 -11.14
N GLY A 78 -6.76 -24.75 -11.61
CA GLY A 78 -7.49 -23.92 -12.57
C GLY A 78 -8.13 -22.66 -11.95
N LEU A 79 -8.42 -22.66 -10.65
CA LEU A 79 -9.00 -21.51 -9.95
C LEU A 79 -8.59 -21.49 -8.47
N PHE A 80 -8.08 -20.36 -8.00
CA PHE A 80 -7.81 -20.11 -6.58
C PHE A 80 -8.81 -19.10 -6.02
N THR A 81 -9.47 -19.43 -4.91
CA THR A 81 -10.46 -18.56 -4.26
C THR A 81 -10.15 -18.43 -2.77
N GLU A 82 -10.03 -17.19 -2.30
CA GLU A 82 -9.79 -16.87 -0.90
C GLU A 82 -11.10 -16.55 -0.16
N VAL A 83 -11.39 -17.26 0.93
CA VAL A 83 -12.56 -16.97 1.79
C VAL A 83 -12.18 -15.93 2.83
N ARG A 84 -12.57 -14.68 2.59
CA ARG A 84 -12.15 -13.54 3.44
C ARG A 84 -13.01 -13.29 4.67
N GLY A 85 -14.19 -13.90 4.82
CA GLY A 85 -15.09 -13.65 5.94
C GLY A 85 -16.25 -12.70 5.63
N PHE A 86 -16.84 -12.09 6.66
CA PHE A 86 -18.03 -11.25 6.55
C PHE A 86 -17.72 -9.79 6.28
N THR A 87 -18.38 -9.23 5.26
CA THR A 87 -18.47 -7.79 5.08
C THR A 87 -19.26 -7.12 6.22
N ASP A 88 -19.09 -5.81 6.39
CA ASP A 88 -19.81 -5.02 7.39
C ASP A 88 -21.33 -5.25 7.35
N GLN A 89 -21.92 -5.34 6.16
CA GLN A 89 -23.35 -5.63 5.96
C GLN A 89 -23.71 -7.09 6.32
N GLN A 90 -22.83 -8.04 6.02
CA GLN A 90 -23.03 -9.44 6.36
C GLN A 90 -22.97 -9.68 7.87
N LYS A 91 -22.10 -8.95 8.60
CA LYS A 91 -22.05 -8.96 10.08
C LYS A 91 -23.42 -8.59 10.65
N GLU A 92 -23.97 -7.45 10.25
CA GLU A 92 -25.28 -6.99 10.72
C GLU A 92 -26.40 -7.99 10.38
N LYS A 93 -26.40 -8.49 9.14
CA LYS A 93 -27.35 -9.51 8.67
C LYS A 93 -27.27 -10.80 9.50
N TYR A 94 -26.06 -11.23 9.86
CA TYR A 94 -25.85 -12.39 10.72
C TYR A 94 -26.53 -12.18 12.08
N PHE A 95 -26.23 -11.09 12.79
CA PHE A 95 -26.80 -10.83 14.11
C PHE A 95 -28.32 -10.70 14.08
N ARG A 96 -28.87 -9.97 13.09
CA ARG A 96 -30.34 -9.85 12.90
C ARG A 96 -31.02 -11.18 12.59
N LYS A 97 -30.34 -12.10 11.90
CA LYS A 97 -30.88 -13.43 11.58
C LYS A 97 -30.77 -14.38 12.79
N ARG A 98 -29.70 -14.26 13.59
CA ARG A 98 -29.39 -15.15 14.72
C ARG A 98 -30.22 -14.84 15.97
N ILE A 99 -30.56 -13.56 16.19
CA ILE A 99 -31.24 -13.07 17.38
C ILE A 99 -32.70 -12.78 17.02
N ILE A 100 -33.64 -13.54 17.60
CA ILE A 100 -35.07 -13.45 17.28
C ILE A 100 -35.69 -12.12 17.75
N ASP A 101 -35.29 -11.64 18.93
CA ASP A 101 -35.73 -10.36 19.45
C ASP A 101 -35.04 -9.20 18.71
N LYS A 102 -35.83 -8.45 17.93
CA LYS A 102 -35.34 -7.33 17.13
C LYS A 102 -34.74 -6.19 17.97
N THR A 103 -35.25 -5.96 19.17
CA THR A 103 -34.76 -4.89 20.06
C THR A 103 -33.41 -5.28 20.65
N LEU A 104 -33.28 -6.52 21.12
CA LEU A 104 -32.01 -7.06 21.59
C LEU A 104 -30.98 -7.14 20.47
N ALA A 105 -31.37 -7.59 19.27
CA ALA A 105 -30.49 -7.62 18.10
C ALA A 105 -29.94 -6.22 17.80
N SER A 106 -30.79 -5.19 17.81
CA SER A 106 -30.38 -3.81 17.55
C SER A 106 -29.45 -3.28 18.64
N ARG A 107 -29.68 -3.62 19.92
CA ARG A 107 -28.78 -3.28 21.04
C ARG A 107 -27.41 -3.95 20.90
N ILE A 108 -27.38 -5.25 20.57
CA ILE A 108 -26.13 -6.00 20.38
C ILE A 108 -25.34 -5.43 19.20
N ILE A 109 -25.99 -5.20 18.06
CA ILE A 109 -25.34 -4.60 16.89
C ILE A 109 -24.75 -3.23 17.25
N LYS A 110 -25.53 -2.38 17.95
CA LYS A 110 -25.04 -1.07 18.41
C LYS A 110 -23.81 -1.23 19.30
N HIS A 111 -23.84 -2.15 20.26
CA HIS A 111 -22.73 -2.38 21.17
C HIS A 111 -21.47 -2.89 20.46
N ILE A 112 -21.61 -3.81 19.50
CA ILE A 112 -20.48 -4.28 18.68
C ILE A 112 -19.94 -3.12 17.84
N MET A 113 -20.79 -2.26 17.28
CA MET A 113 -20.33 -1.09 16.52
C MET A 113 -19.56 -0.08 17.37
N THR A 114 -19.92 0.10 18.65
CA THR A 114 -19.18 0.94 19.61
C THR A 114 -17.91 0.28 20.15
N SER A 115 -17.72 -1.02 19.96
CA SER A 115 -16.50 -1.73 20.35
C SER A 115 -15.75 -2.16 19.09
N ARG A 116 -14.84 -1.31 18.63
CA ARG A 116 -14.24 -1.48 17.31
C ARG A 116 -13.38 -2.74 17.20
N SER A 117 -12.73 -3.15 18.29
CA SER A 117 -12.01 -4.42 18.38
C SER A 117 -12.96 -5.62 18.14
N LEU A 118 -14.11 -5.67 18.84
CA LEU A 118 -15.14 -6.68 18.62
C LEU A 118 -15.68 -6.65 17.18
N TYR A 119 -15.91 -5.45 16.64
CA TYR A 119 -16.39 -5.27 15.26
C TYR A 119 -15.42 -5.80 14.20
N ILE A 120 -14.11 -5.57 14.40
CA ILE A 120 -13.04 -6.07 13.52
C ILE A 120 -12.99 -7.60 13.61
N MET A 121 -12.98 -8.17 14.81
CA MET A 121 -12.97 -9.64 15.00
C MET A 121 -14.19 -10.32 14.37
N CYS A 122 -15.36 -9.69 14.44
CA CYS A 122 -16.59 -10.18 13.78
C CYS A 122 -16.50 -10.25 12.24
N HIS A 123 -15.38 -9.85 11.63
CA HIS A 123 -15.08 -10.22 10.24
C HIS A 123 -15.02 -11.74 10.06
N ILE A 124 -14.53 -12.49 11.05
CA ILE A 124 -14.50 -13.94 10.99
C ILE A 124 -15.84 -14.48 11.57
N PRO A 125 -16.60 -15.31 10.82
CA PRO A 125 -17.94 -15.73 11.23
C PRO A 125 -18.06 -16.41 12.60
N VAL A 126 -17.03 -17.12 13.05
CA VAL A 126 -17.04 -17.76 14.38
C VAL A 126 -17.07 -16.74 15.51
N PHE A 127 -16.38 -15.61 15.37
CA PHE A 127 -16.41 -14.54 16.38
C PHE A 127 -17.78 -13.90 16.44
N CYS A 128 -18.52 -13.82 15.32
CA CYS A 128 -19.93 -13.41 15.37
C CYS A 128 -20.79 -14.35 16.20
N TRP A 129 -20.57 -15.67 16.08
CA TRP A 129 -21.31 -16.66 16.86
C TRP A 129 -20.99 -16.57 18.36
N ILE A 130 -19.71 -16.49 18.73
CA ILE A 130 -19.26 -16.36 20.12
C ILE A 130 -19.79 -15.05 20.71
N THR A 131 -19.58 -13.93 20.02
CA THR A 131 -20.04 -12.61 20.45
C THR A 131 -21.55 -12.56 20.60
N ALA A 132 -22.31 -13.10 19.65
CA ALA A 132 -23.76 -13.18 19.77
C ALA A 132 -24.19 -14.01 20.99
N THR A 133 -23.52 -15.13 21.25
CA THR A 133 -23.85 -16.03 22.37
C THR A 133 -23.60 -15.33 23.71
N VAL A 134 -22.43 -14.71 23.87
CA VAL A 134 -22.02 -14.00 25.09
C VAL A 134 -22.88 -12.77 25.35
N LEU A 135 -23.01 -11.88 24.37
CA LEU A 135 -23.76 -10.63 24.56
C LEU A 135 -25.26 -10.86 24.74
N GLN A 136 -25.85 -11.91 24.15
CA GLN A 136 -27.24 -12.28 24.42
C GLN A 136 -27.43 -12.62 25.90
N ASP A 137 -26.58 -13.48 26.47
CA ASP A 137 -26.70 -13.88 27.87
C ASP A 137 -26.43 -12.70 28.82
N LEU A 138 -25.34 -11.96 28.60
CA LEU A 138 -24.96 -10.83 29.45
C LEU A 138 -26.01 -9.71 29.46
N LEU A 139 -26.54 -9.32 28.30
CA LEU A 139 -27.53 -8.23 28.22
C LEU A 139 -28.91 -8.65 28.74
N ILE A 140 -29.26 -9.94 28.66
CA ILE A 140 -30.49 -10.47 29.26
C ILE A 140 -30.37 -10.50 30.79
N ASN A 141 -29.21 -10.87 31.32
CA ASN A 141 -29.04 -11.14 32.76
C ASN A 141 -28.61 -9.90 33.56
N ASN A 142 -27.79 -8.99 33.02
CA ASN A 142 -27.16 -7.91 33.80
C ASN A 142 -27.79 -6.52 33.62
N GLY A 143 -28.61 -6.29 32.59
CA GLY A 143 -29.36 -5.03 32.41
C GLY A 143 -28.53 -3.76 32.11
N GLU A 144 -27.20 -3.84 32.09
CA GLU A 144 -26.31 -2.69 31.83
C GLU A 144 -26.30 -2.25 30.35
N GLU A 145 -25.97 -0.96 30.13
CA GLU A 145 -25.89 -0.34 28.80
C GLU A 145 -24.54 -0.58 28.08
N THR A 146 -23.45 -0.90 28.80
CA THR A 146 -22.11 -1.08 28.19
C THR A 146 -21.36 -2.26 28.82
N ILE A 147 -21.02 -3.27 28.00
CA ILE A 147 -20.16 -4.41 28.37
C ILE A 147 -18.73 -4.10 27.90
N SER A 148 -17.84 -3.71 28.83
CA SER A 148 -16.42 -3.56 28.53
C SER A 148 -15.71 -4.86 28.90
N THR A 149 -15.52 -5.76 27.92
CA THR A 149 -14.81 -7.02 28.13
C THR A 149 -13.67 -7.17 27.14
N THR A 150 -12.52 -7.64 27.61
CA THR A 150 -11.42 -8.06 26.72
C THR A 150 -11.81 -9.31 25.92
N LEU A 151 -11.03 -9.71 24.91
CA LEU A 151 -11.27 -10.95 24.18
C LEU A 151 -11.21 -12.15 25.12
N THR A 152 -10.28 -12.13 26.07
CA THR A 152 -10.18 -13.18 27.08
C THR A 152 -11.42 -13.27 27.96
N GLU A 153 -11.93 -12.13 28.46
CA GLU A 153 -13.15 -12.08 29.26
C GLU A 153 -14.37 -12.58 28.46
N MET A 154 -14.45 -12.27 27.16
CA MET A 154 -15.47 -12.82 26.25
C MET A 154 -15.43 -14.35 26.18
N TYR A 155 -14.23 -14.94 26.10
CA TYR A 155 -14.07 -16.40 26.06
C TYR A 155 -14.34 -17.08 27.40
N ILE A 156 -14.03 -16.41 28.52
CA ILE A 156 -14.42 -16.89 29.85
C ILE A 156 -15.94 -16.92 29.97
N HIS A 157 -16.64 -15.85 29.57
CA HIS A 157 -18.10 -15.83 29.55
C HIS A 157 -18.67 -16.89 28.61
N PHE A 158 -18.07 -17.08 27.44
CA PHE A 158 -18.48 -18.13 26.51
C PHE A 158 -18.39 -19.52 27.16
N LEU A 159 -17.26 -19.85 27.81
CA LEU A 159 -17.08 -21.10 28.55
C LEU A 159 -18.15 -21.29 29.62
N LEU A 160 -18.40 -20.26 30.44
CA LEU A 160 -19.42 -20.28 31.49
C LEU A 160 -20.83 -20.58 30.94
N ILE A 161 -21.18 -19.97 29.79
CA ILE A 161 -22.48 -20.21 29.13
C ILE A 161 -22.57 -21.65 28.62
N GLN A 162 -21.53 -22.17 27.97
CA GLN A 162 -21.53 -23.56 27.47
C GLN A 162 -21.68 -24.55 28.62
N MET A 163 -21.04 -24.29 29.76
CA MET A 163 -21.20 -25.10 30.96
C MET A 163 -22.62 -25.05 31.53
N ASN A 164 -23.23 -23.87 31.59
CA ASN A 164 -24.62 -23.73 32.01
C ASN A 164 -25.56 -24.54 31.10
N ILE A 165 -25.34 -24.49 29.78
CA ILE A 165 -26.11 -25.27 28.81
C ILE A 165 -25.92 -26.77 29.04
N LYS A 166 -24.69 -27.24 29.23
CA LYS A 166 -24.38 -28.65 29.54
C LYS A 166 -25.07 -29.10 30.83
N ASN A 167 -24.95 -28.32 31.91
CA ASN A 167 -25.53 -28.64 33.22
C ASN A 167 -27.07 -28.76 33.15
N GLN A 168 -27.72 -27.91 32.35
CA GLN A 168 -29.17 -27.95 32.17
C GLN A 168 -29.61 -29.12 31.28
N LYS A 169 -28.95 -29.34 30.14
CA LYS A 169 -29.34 -30.37 29.15
C LYS A 169 -29.01 -31.79 29.59
N TYR A 170 -27.84 -32.01 30.19
CA TYR A 170 -27.29 -33.35 30.43
C TYR A 170 -27.27 -33.73 31.91
N ASP A 171 -26.92 -32.81 32.79
CA ASP A 171 -26.82 -33.10 34.24
C ASP A 171 -28.14 -32.87 34.99
N LYS A 172 -29.15 -32.27 34.33
CA LYS A 172 -30.44 -31.83 34.93
C LYS A 172 -30.27 -30.97 36.20
N LYS A 173 -29.17 -30.23 36.30
CA LYS A 173 -28.89 -29.31 37.42
C LYS A 173 -29.49 -27.94 37.08
N THR A 174 -30.13 -27.29 38.07
CA THR A 174 -30.72 -25.93 37.92
C THR A 174 -29.81 -24.83 38.49
N GLU A 175 -28.56 -25.16 38.81
CA GLU A 175 -27.59 -24.23 39.41
C GLU A 175 -27.17 -23.16 38.38
N ARG A 176 -27.37 -21.89 38.72
CA ARG A 176 -27.04 -20.75 37.86
C ARG A 176 -25.85 -19.92 38.38
N GLU A 177 -25.35 -20.24 39.57
CA GLU A 177 -24.22 -19.51 40.16
C GLU A 177 -22.90 -19.95 39.50
N SER A 178 -22.22 -19.02 38.82
CA SER A 178 -21.05 -19.28 37.97
C SER A 178 -19.91 -20.00 38.71
N THR A 179 -19.59 -19.57 39.93
CA THR A 179 -18.53 -20.16 40.76
C THR A 179 -18.81 -21.63 41.07
N LYS A 180 -20.05 -21.98 41.47
CA LYS A 180 -20.43 -23.36 41.76
C LYS A 180 -20.46 -24.23 40.50
N ASN A 181 -20.83 -23.64 39.37
CA ASN A 181 -20.80 -24.35 38.08
C ASN A 181 -19.37 -24.65 37.63
N LEU A 182 -18.42 -23.72 37.81
CA LEU A 182 -16.99 -23.96 37.60
C LEU A 182 -16.44 -25.04 38.53
N ASP A 183 -16.70 -24.94 39.84
CA ASP A 183 -16.24 -25.93 40.82
C ASP A 183 -16.73 -27.34 40.48
N SER A 184 -18.00 -27.48 40.10
CA SER A 184 -18.60 -28.79 39.80
C SER A 184 -18.12 -29.43 38.49
N ASN A 185 -17.52 -28.67 37.58
CA ASN A 185 -16.96 -29.18 36.31
C ASN A 185 -15.42 -29.02 36.24
N ARG A 186 -14.77 -28.64 37.35
CA ARG A 186 -13.35 -28.28 37.42
C ARG A 186 -12.43 -29.35 36.86
N GLU A 187 -12.63 -30.61 37.25
CA GLU A 187 -11.80 -31.73 36.80
C GLU A 187 -11.88 -31.92 35.29
N MET A 188 -13.10 -31.92 34.76
CA MET A 188 -13.39 -32.07 33.35
C MET A 188 -12.78 -30.93 32.51
N ILE A 189 -12.92 -29.68 32.95
CA ILE A 189 -12.30 -28.51 32.29
C ILE A 189 -10.78 -28.60 32.32
N SER A 190 -10.20 -29.03 33.44
CA SER A 190 -8.74 -29.17 33.57
C SER A 190 -8.18 -30.19 32.57
N LYS A 191 -8.90 -31.31 32.36
CA LYS A 191 -8.54 -32.32 31.35
C LYS A 191 -8.65 -31.77 29.92
N LEU A 192 -9.71 -31.03 29.61
CA LEU A 192 -9.86 -30.39 28.29
C LEU A 192 -8.80 -29.34 28.03
N ALA A 193 -8.49 -28.52 29.04
CA ALA A 193 -7.46 -27.50 28.98
C ALA A 193 -6.08 -28.12 28.75
N LYS A 194 -5.79 -29.24 29.43
CA LYS A 194 -4.58 -30.03 29.20
C LYS A 194 -4.53 -30.56 27.76
N LEU A 195 -5.60 -31.21 27.29
CA LEU A 195 -5.69 -31.70 25.91
C LEU A 195 -5.47 -30.57 24.90
N ALA A 196 -6.08 -29.41 25.14
CA ALA A 196 -5.93 -28.25 24.28
C ALA A 196 -4.47 -27.79 24.17
N PHE A 197 -3.75 -27.71 25.29
CA PHE A 197 -2.34 -27.32 25.31
C PHE A 197 -1.44 -28.39 24.65
N GLU A 198 -1.64 -29.67 24.95
CA GLU A 198 -0.86 -30.76 24.34
C GLU A 198 -0.99 -30.79 22.82
N GLN A 199 -2.22 -30.63 22.32
CA GLN A 199 -2.47 -30.63 20.88
C GLN A 199 -2.00 -29.33 20.22
N LEU A 200 -2.08 -28.19 20.92
CA LEU A 200 -1.55 -26.91 20.41
C LEU A 200 -0.03 -26.98 20.22
N LYS A 201 0.72 -27.55 21.17
CA LYS A 201 2.18 -27.74 21.06
C LYS A 201 2.60 -28.58 19.85
N GLN A 202 1.74 -29.50 19.43
CA GLN A 202 1.97 -30.37 18.27
C GLN A 202 1.35 -29.80 16.98
N GLU A 203 0.76 -28.60 17.03
CA GLU A 203 0.02 -27.97 15.92
C GLU A 203 -1.19 -28.80 15.42
N ASN A 204 -1.72 -29.69 16.26
CA ASN A 204 -2.86 -30.55 15.94
C ASN A 204 -4.18 -29.81 16.20
N ILE A 205 -5.00 -29.68 15.14
CA ILE A 205 -6.40 -29.21 15.23
C ILE A 205 -7.34 -30.39 15.46
N VAL A 206 -6.93 -31.56 14.97
CA VAL A 206 -7.69 -32.80 14.94
C VAL A 206 -6.90 -33.88 15.67
N PHE A 207 -7.57 -34.63 16.55
CA PHE A 207 -6.95 -35.63 17.41
C PHE A 207 -7.86 -36.84 17.63
N TYR A 208 -7.30 -37.92 18.16
CA TYR A 208 -7.90 -39.25 18.23
C TYR A 208 -8.16 -39.72 19.66
N GLU A 209 -8.84 -40.86 19.81
CA GLU A 209 -9.21 -41.41 21.11
C GLU A 209 -7.98 -41.70 22.00
N GLU A 210 -6.84 -41.97 21.39
CA GLU A 210 -5.54 -42.15 22.06
C GLU A 210 -5.05 -40.85 22.73
N ASP A 211 -5.20 -39.72 22.06
CA ASP A 211 -4.80 -38.40 22.57
C ASP A 211 -5.68 -37.96 23.75
N LEU A 212 -6.98 -38.26 23.67
CA LEU A 212 -7.92 -38.06 24.78
C LEU A 212 -7.51 -38.90 25.99
N LYS A 213 -7.17 -40.18 25.77
CA LYS A 213 -6.73 -41.08 26.85
C LYS A 213 -5.42 -40.62 27.49
N ALA A 214 -4.48 -40.06 26.70
CA ALA A 214 -3.25 -39.48 27.22
C ALA A 214 -3.50 -38.28 28.16
N CYS A 215 -4.67 -37.65 28.04
CA CYS A 215 -5.13 -36.56 28.91
C CYS A 215 -6.19 -37.00 29.94
N ASP A 216 -6.26 -38.32 30.24
CA ASP A 216 -7.18 -38.92 31.21
C ASP A 216 -8.68 -38.75 30.87
N ILE A 217 -9.02 -38.67 29.59
CA ILE A 217 -10.40 -38.56 29.08
C ILE A 217 -10.83 -39.91 28.46
N ASP A 218 -11.79 -40.60 29.09
CA ASP A 218 -12.36 -41.86 28.57
C ASP A 218 -13.74 -41.61 27.94
N VAL A 219 -13.76 -41.54 26.60
CA VAL A 219 -14.98 -41.33 25.78
C VAL A 219 -16.07 -42.38 26.03
N SER A 220 -15.72 -43.58 26.52
CA SER A 220 -16.67 -44.67 26.72
C SER A 220 -17.38 -44.64 28.08
N LYS A 221 -16.82 -43.90 29.06
CA LYS A 221 -17.32 -43.88 30.45
C LYS A 221 -17.65 -42.49 30.96
N ASP A 222 -17.10 -41.44 30.35
CA ASP A 222 -17.29 -40.07 30.79
C ASP A 222 -18.56 -39.46 30.16
N THR A 223 -19.66 -39.51 30.91
CA THR A 223 -20.93 -38.87 30.53
C THR A 223 -20.85 -37.35 30.55
N GLU A 224 -19.94 -36.77 31.34
CA GLU A 224 -19.73 -35.32 31.40
C GLU A 224 -18.99 -34.82 30.16
N PHE A 225 -17.98 -35.58 29.70
CA PHE A 225 -17.30 -35.37 28.41
C PHE A 225 -18.30 -35.38 27.25
N THR A 226 -19.23 -36.32 27.24
CA THR A 226 -20.27 -36.43 26.19
C THR A 226 -21.17 -35.19 26.10
N GLY A 227 -21.47 -34.53 27.22
CA GLY A 227 -22.25 -33.29 27.26
C GLY A 227 -21.47 -32.07 26.76
N MET A 228 -20.17 -31.98 27.07
CA MET A 228 -19.28 -30.94 26.55
C MET A 228 -18.96 -31.14 25.06
N ILE A 229 -18.96 -32.39 24.57
CA ILE A 229 -18.80 -32.68 23.15
C ILE A 229 -19.88 -32.02 22.30
N ALA A 230 -21.10 -31.89 22.80
CA ALA A 230 -22.18 -31.29 22.02
C ALA A 230 -22.08 -29.77 21.86
N GLU A 231 -21.28 -29.11 22.72
CA GLU A 231 -21.27 -27.65 22.85
C GLU A 231 -19.88 -27.03 22.54
N ILE A 232 -18.78 -27.78 22.76
CA ILE A 232 -17.38 -27.29 22.63
C ILE A 232 -16.49 -28.21 21.76
N PHE A 233 -16.90 -29.44 21.44
CA PHE A 233 -16.17 -30.29 20.47
C PHE A 233 -16.99 -30.56 19.20
N LYS A 234 -16.30 -31.01 18.15
CA LYS A 234 -16.89 -31.71 17.02
C LYS A 234 -16.41 -33.16 17.06
N LYS A 235 -17.34 -34.11 16.93
CA LYS A 235 -17.03 -35.54 16.77
C LYS A 235 -17.52 -35.99 15.42
N GLU A 236 -16.61 -36.53 14.62
CA GLU A 236 -16.94 -37.08 13.31
C GLU A 236 -16.60 -38.57 13.24
N ASN A 237 -17.47 -39.33 12.57
CA ASN A 237 -17.20 -40.72 12.24
C ASN A 237 -16.64 -40.76 10.82
N VAL A 238 -15.32 -40.82 10.68
CA VAL A 238 -14.65 -40.94 9.39
C VAL A 238 -14.48 -42.43 9.03
N PHE A 239 -14.40 -42.76 7.74
CA PHE A 239 -14.41 -44.12 7.18
C PHE A 239 -13.57 -45.13 7.99
N HIS A 240 -14.18 -46.28 8.33
CA HIS A 240 -13.62 -47.40 9.10
C HIS A 240 -13.33 -47.17 10.60
N TYR A 241 -14.38 -46.94 11.40
CA TYR A 241 -14.43 -47.14 12.86
C TYR A 241 -13.53 -46.26 13.75
N LYS A 242 -12.67 -45.39 13.21
CA LYS A 242 -11.91 -44.42 14.01
C LYS A 242 -12.72 -43.14 14.23
N LYS A 243 -12.90 -42.78 15.50
CA LYS A 243 -13.53 -41.51 15.91
C LYS A 243 -12.49 -40.41 15.88
N VAL A 244 -12.85 -39.29 15.31
CA VAL A 244 -12.02 -38.10 15.21
C VAL A 244 -12.65 -36.99 16.05
N PHE A 245 -11.81 -36.23 16.74
CA PHE A 245 -12.22 -35.16 17.64
C PHE A 245 -11.49 -33.86 17.30
N SER A 246 -12.18 -32.74 17.44
CA SER A 246 -11.61 -31.40 17.39
C SER A 246 -12.41 -30.46 18.28
N PHE A 247 -11.83 -29.33 18.67
CA PHE A 247 -12.60 -28.26 19.29
C PHE A 247 -13.51 -27.60 18.24
N VAL A 248 -14.61 -26.99 18.66
CA VAL A 248 -15.55 -26.27 17.75
C VAL A 248 -14.85 -25.20 16.90
N HIS A 249 -13.74 -24.66 17.41
CA HIS A 249 -12.86 -23.75 16.69
C HIS A 249 -11.47 -23.70 17.36
N LEU A 250 -10.42 -23.44 16.59
CA LEU A 250 -9.03 -23.34 17.07
C LEU A 250 -8.88 -22.32 18.21
N SER A 251 -9.54 -21.16 18.11
CA SER A 251 -9.51 -20.15 19.19
C SER A 251 -10.04 -20.63 20.53
N VAL A 252 -10.90 -21.66 20.57
CA VAL A 252 -11.34 -22.28 21.82
C VAL A 252 -10.25 -23.19 22.39
N GLN A 253 -9.53 -23.91 21.52
CA GLN A 253 -8.36 -24.69 21.90
C GLN A 253 -7.27 -23.77 22.47
N GLU A 254 -6.93 -22.68 21.78
CA GLU A 254 -5.93 -21.70 22.23
C GLU A 254 -6.30 -21.05 23.57
N PHE A 255 -7.57 -20.68 23.76
CA PHE A 255 -8.06 -20.16 25.04
C PHE A 255 -7.93 -21.18 26.18
N LEU A 256 -8.38 -22.42 25.97
CA LEU A 256 -8.30 -23.46 27.00
C LEU A 256 -6.85 -23.84 27.30
N ALA A 257 -5.96 -23.82 26.30
CA ALA A 257 -4.54 -24.01 26.48
C ALA A 257 -3.93 -22.91 27.38
N ALA A 258 -4.30 -21.64 27.18
CA ALA A 258 -3.88 -20.53 28.03
C ALA A 258 -4.34 -20.71 29.49
N VAL A 259 -5.61 -21.12 29.69
CA VAL A 259 -6.14 -21.46 31.01
C VAL A 259 -5.34 -22.59 31.65
N HIS A 260 -4.96 -23.63 30.90
CA HIS A 260 -4.14 -24.74 31.41
C HIS A 260 -2.78 -24.27 31.91
N VAL A 261 -2.06 -23.49 31.09
CA VAL A 261 -0.72 -22.99 31.43
C VAL A 261 -0.77 -22.16 32.71
N PHE A 262 -1.75 -21.28 32.84
CA PHE A 262 -1.92 -20.49 34.07
C PHE A 262 -2.28 -21.35 35.28
N LEU A 263 -3.15 -22.37 35.14
CA LEU A 263 -3.44 -23.32 36.22
C LEU A 263 -2.21 -24.13 36.65
N CYS A 264 -1.36 -24.55 35.70
CA CYS A 264 -0.11 -25.25 36.00
C CYS A 264 0.86 -24.37 36.78
N TYR A 265 0.98 -23.09 36.41
CA TYR A 265 1.75 -22.10 37.18
C TYR A 265 1.20 -21.95 38.60
N LEU A 266 -0.12 -21.72 38.74
CA LEU A 266 -0.78 -21.57 40.04
C LEU A 266 -0.68 -22.82 40.90
N ASN A 267 -0.58 -24.02 40.33
CA ASN A 267 -0.42 -25.27 41.08
C ASN A 267 1.05 -25.69 41.23
N LYS A 268 2.01 -24.90 40.72
CA LYS A 268 3.44 -25.20 40.67
C LYS A 268 3.76 -26.55 40.01
N ASN A 269 2.98 -26.90 38.99
CA ASN A 269 3.20 -28.10 38.17
C ASN A 269 4.19 -27.80 37.03
N MET A 270 5.47 -27.72 37.37
CA MET A 270 6.53 -27.31 36.42
C MET A 270 6.80 -28.34 35.32
N GLN A 271 6.43 -29.60 35.52
CA GLN A 271 6.58 -30.65 34.49
C GLN A 271 5.78 -30.33 33.23
N GLU A 272 4.56 -29.82 33.39
CA GLU A 272 3.69 -29.44 32.28
C GLU A 272 4.15 -28.13 31.60
N LEU A 273 5.00 -27.32 32.27
CA LEU A 273 5.52 -26.05 31.76
C LEU A 273 6.88 -26.17 31.05
N GLN A 274 7.43 -27.39 30.90
CA GLN A 274 8.71 -27.64 30.22
C GLN A 274 8.73 -27.19 28.76
N PHE A 275 7.57 -26.92 28.15
CA PHE A 275 7.49 -26.31 26.83
C PHE A 275 8.16 -24.91 26.78
N PHE A 276 8.13 -24.18 27.90
CA PHE A 276 8.71 -22.84 28.01
C PHE A 276 10.10 -22.83 28.66
N PHE A 277 10.46 -23.87 29.43
CA PHE A 277 11.64 -23.88 30.31
C PHE A 277 12.39 -25.21 30.36
N GLY A 278 13.67 -25.15 30.73
CA GLY A 278 14.48 -26.32 31.08
C GLY A 278 14.08 -26.96 32.42
N PRO A 279 14.60 -28.16 32.74
CA PRO A 279 14.07 -29.01 33.81
C PRO A 279 14.26 -28.56 35.29
N GLU A 280 14.81 -27.39 35.64
CA GLU A 280 15.14 -27.07 37.05
C GLU A 280 15.01 -25.59 37.49
N GLU A 281 13.86 -24.93 37.28
CA GLU A 281 13.67 -23.54 37.79
C GLU A 281 12.36 -23.33 38.57
N ASN A 282 12.46 -22.61 39.70
CA ASN A 282 11.30 -22.08 40.43
C ASN A 282 10.90 -20.75 39.78
N ILE A 283 10.05 -20.86 38.77
CA ILE A 283 9.72 -19.77 37.83
C ILE A 283 8.68 -18.81 38.43
N THR A 284 8.93 -17.52 38.26
CA THR A 284 7.99 -16.42 38.53
C THR A 284 6.97 -16.25 37.39
N LEU A 285 5.82 -15.63 37.67
CA LEU A 285 4.84 -15.39 36.60
C LEU A 285 5.43 -14.52 35.48
N GLN A 286 6.23 -13.51 35.83
CA GLN A 286 6.92 -12.66 34.87
C GLN A 286 7.75 -13.50 33.88
N GLU A 287 8.61 -14.39 34.38
CA GLU A 287 9.45 -15.25 33.55
C GLU A 287 8.62 -16.14 32.63
N LEU A 288 7.48 -16.68 33.11
CA LEU A 288 6.53 -17.45 32.28
C LEU A 288 5.95 -16.62 31.14
N LEU A 289 5.50 -15.40 31.43
CA LEU A 289 4.90 -14.54 30.42
C LEU A 289 5.95 -14.08 29.39
N GLN A 290 7.15 -13.72 29.82
CA GLN A 290 8.25 -13.35 28.93
C GLN A 290 8.70 -14.52 28.04
N LYS A 291 8.79 -15.74 28.58
CA LYS A 291 9.08 -16.93 27.74
C LYS A 291 7.94 -17.26 26.79
N ALA A 292 6.69 -17.05 27.17
CA ALA A 292 5.56 -17.23 26.28
C ALA A 292 5.58 -16.23 25.11
N VAL A 293 5.98 -14.97 25.37
CA VAL A 293 6.22 -13.95 24.32
C VAL A 293 7.27 -14.46 23.34
N GLY A 294 8.45 -14.86 23.83
CA GLY A 294 9.52 -15.38 22.97
C GLY A 294 9.08 -16.61 22.16
N LYS A 295 8.34 -17.56 22.77
CA LYS A 295 7.83 -18.75 22.07
C LYS A 295 6.83 -18.41 20.96
N ALA A 296 6.00 -17.39 21.15
CA ALA A 296 5.06 -16.96 20.11
C ALA A 296 5.81 -16.35 18.92
N MET A 297 6.81 -15.50 19.18
CA MET A 297 7.65 -14.89 18.14
C MET A 297 8.51 -15.92 17.39
N GLU A 298 8.96 -16.99 18.06
CA GLU A 298 9.65 -18.11 17.40
C GLU A 298 8.72 -18.91 16.46
N SER A 299 7.39 -18.77 16.58
CA SER A 299 6.43 -19.52 15.78
C SER A 299 6.23 -18.88 14.40
N GLN A 300 6.88 -19.45 13.38
CA GLN A 300 6.76 -19.04 11.97
C GLN A 300 5.32 -18.98 11.42
N LYS A 301 4.37 -19.72 12.01
CA LYS A 301 2.97 -19.76 11.55
C LYS A 301 2.01 -18.89 12.39
N GLY A 302 2.50 -18.17 13.39
CA GLY A 302 1.68 -17.39 14.34
C GLY A 302 0.65 -18.23 15.13
N HIS A 303 0.83 -19.56 15.22
CA HIS A 303 -0.17 -20.45 15.83
C HIS A 303 -0.29 -20.33 17.36
N LEU A 304 0.62 -19.58 17.99
CA LEU A 304 0.62 -19.28 19.42
C LEU A 304 0.13 -17.86 19.72
N ASP A 305 -0.19 -17.04 18.71
CA ASP A 305 -0.51 -15.63 18.87
C ASP A 305 -1.75 -15.40 19.73
N LEU A 306 -2.84 -16.09 19.38
CA LEU A 306 -4.09 -15.94 20.10
C LEU A 306 -4.02 -16.64 21.46
N PHE A 307 -3.28 -17.75 21.57
CA PHE A 307 -2.93 -18.36 22.86
C PHE A 307 -2.20 -17.36 23.78
N LEU A 308 -1.21 -16.62 23.26
CA LEU A 308 -0.46 -15.63 24.03
C LEU A 308 -1.38 -14.52 24.53
N ARG A 309 -2.24 -13.96 23.67
CA ARG A 309 -3.24 -12.96 24.05
C ARG A 309 -4.14 -13.46 25.18
N PHE A 310 -4.63 -14.69 25.08
CA PHE A 310 -5.44 -15.29 26.14
C PHE A 310 -4.66 -15.51 27.43
N LEU A 311 -3.40 -15.95 27.35
CA LEU A 311 -2.57 -16.15 28.53
C LEU A 311 -2.38 -14.83 29.27
N MET A 312 -2.06 -13.75 28.55
CA MET A 312 -1.97 -12.39 29.10
C MET A 312 -3.27 -11.99 29.79
N GLY A 313 -4.40 -12.09 29.09
CA GLY A 313 -5.70 -11.70 29.66
C GLY A 313 -6.14 -12.56 30.85
N VAL A 314 -5.82 -13.87 30.89
CA VAL A 314 -6.20 -14.77 32.00
C VAL A 314 -5.47 -14.41 33.29
N THR A 315 -4.26 -13.84 33.19
CA THR A 315 -3.49 -13.42 34.37
C THR A 315 -4.07 -12.20 35.10
N LEU A 316 -4.94 -11.41 34.46
CA LEU A 316 -5.57 -10.26 35.10
C LEU A 316 -6.50 -10.68 36.23
N GLU A 317 -6.52 -9.87 37.31
CA GLU A 317 -7.41 -10.12 38.46
C GLU A 317 -8.89 -10.19 38.04
N SER A 318 -9.33 -9.38 37.06
CA SER A 318 -10.72 -9.42 36.56
C SER A 318 -11.07 -10.78 35.94
N SER A 319 -10.18 -11.33 35.13
CA SER A 319 -10.33 -12.66 34.52
C SER A 319 -10.26 -13.78 35.57
N GLN A 320 -9.31 -13.69 36.50
CA GLN A 320 -9.22 -14.63 37.62
C GLN A 320 -10.50 -14.65 38.47
N ASN A 321 -11.11 -13.48 38.68
CA ASN A 321 -12.38 -13.35 39.40
C ASN A 321 -13.55 -14.06 38.69
N LEU A 322 -13.61 -13.98 37.36
CA LEU A 322 -14.61 -14.71 36.56
C LEU A 322 -14.40 -16.23 36.57
N LEU A 323 -13.15 -16.66 36.70
CA LEU A 323 -12.74 -18.08 36.78
C LEU A 323 -12.70 -18.62 38.22
N LYS A 324 -13.22 -17.88 39.21
CA LYS A 324 -13.37 -18.38 40.59
C LYS A 324 -14.19 -19.66 40.57
N GLY A 325 -13.61 -20.74 41.10
CA GLY A 325 -14.18 -22.09 41.06
C GLY A 325 -13.44 -23.04 40.10
N LEU A 326 -12.70 -22.51 39.13
CA LEU A 326 -11.68 -23.28 38.40
C LEU A 326 -10.29 -23.01 38.98
N ILE A 327 -10.04 -21.76 39.36
CA ILE A 327 -8.84 -21.33 40.07
C ILE A 327 -9.08 -21.44 41.58
N THR A 328 -8.20 -22.12 42.31
CA THR A 328 -8.30 -22.31 43.79
C THR A 328 -7.80 -21.12 44.58
N ARG A 329 -6.85 -20.35 44.04
CA ARG A 329 -6.22 -19.19 44.67
C ARG A 329 -6.04 -18.06 43.66
N THR A 330 -6.51 -16.87 44.01
CA THR A 330 -6.21 -15.65 43.24
C THR A 330 -4.79 -15.20 43.60
N GLU A 331 -3.96 -14.92 42.61
CA GLU A 331 -2.61 -14.39 42.79
C GLU A 331 -2.63 -12.89 42.45
N ASP A 332 -1.97 -12.07 43.27
CA ASP A 332 -1.71 -10.68 42.89
C ASP A 332 -0.65 -10.67 41.79
N THR A 333 -1.09 -10.38 40.57
CA THR A 333 -0.27 -10.41 39.37
C THR A 333 0.20 -9.02 38.94
N THR A 334 -0.11 -7.97 39.72
CA THR A 334 0.08 -6.56 39.32
C THR A 334 1.52 -6.26 38.93
N GLU A 335 2.50 -6.64 39.76
CA GLU A 335 3.91 -6.36 39.49
C GLU A 335 4.45 -7.17 38.32
N SER A 336 4.10 -8.46 38.23
CA SER A 336 4.49 -9.32 37.11
C SER A 336 3.93 -8.81 35.77
N ILE A 337 2.70 -8.30 35.77
CA ILE A 337 2.06 -7.70 34.60
C ILE A 337 2.80 -6.41 34.20
N ARG A 338 3.09 -5.52 35.16
CA ARG A 338 3.84 -4.27 34.89
C ARG A 338 5.18 -4.56 34.20
N GLN A 339 5.93 -5.52 34.73
CA GLN A 339 7.23 -5.92 34.18
C GLN A 339 7.11 -6.62 32.81
N THR A 340 6.06 -7.42 32.61
CA THR A 340 5.79 -8.05 31.30
C THR A 340 5.43 -7.00 30.25
N THR A 341 4.62 -6.01 30.63
CA THR A 341 4.26 -4.88 29.76
C THR A 341 5.46 -4.03 29.37
N GLU A 342 6.40 -3.79 30.30
CA GLU A 342 7.68 -3.13 30.00
C GLU A 342 8.52 -3.96 29.02
N HIS A 343 8.65 -5.26 29.27
CA HIS A 343 9.36 -6.17 28.36
C HIS A 343 8.76 -6.20 26.95
N ILE A 344 7.43 -6.25 26.81
CA ILE A 344 6.78 -6.21 25.49
C ILE A 344 7.15 -4.91 24.74
N LYS A 345 7.19 -3.77 25.44
CA LYS A 345 7.56 -2.48 24.82
C LYS A 345 9.03 -2.47 24.39
N GLU A 346 9.92 -3.06 25.17
CA GLU A 346 11.34 -3.20 24.81
C GLU A 346 11.51 -4.06 23.55
N VAL A 347 10.81 -5.19 23.45
CA VAL A 347 10.87 -6.10 22.29
C VAL A 347 10.30 -5.45 21.02
N GLN A 348 9.33 -4.54 21.15
CA GLN A 348 8.75 -3.82 20.01
C GLN A 348 9.71 -2.81 19.37
N ASP A 349 10.80 -2.44 20.06
CA ASP A 349 11.85 -1.58 19.53
C ASP A 349 12.93 -2.38 18.76
N GLU A 350 12.88 -3.72 18.78
CA GLU A 350 13.73 -4.61 17.98
C GLU A 350 13.14 -4.87 16.58
N ASP A 351 13.94 -5.45 15.68
CA ASP A 351 13.49 -5.83 14.33
C ASP A 351 12.65 -7.11 14.39
N ILE A 352 11.32 -6.96 14.38
CA ILE A 352 10.34 -8.05 14.49
C ILE A 352 9.34 -8.01 13.32
N SER A 353 8.70 -9.14 13.02
CA SER A 353 7.72 -9.22 11.94
C SER A 353 6.50 -8.31 12.20
N ASP A 354 5.80 -7.91 11.12
CA ASP A 354 4.59 -7.10 11.25
C ASP A 354 3.49 -7.81 12.02
N GLU A 355 3.34 -9.12 11.79
CA GLU A 355 2.39 -9.97 12.49
C GLU A 355 2.69 -10.02 13.99
N ASP A 356 3.96 -10.20 14.37
CA ASP A 356 4.40 -10.21 15.77
C ASP A 356 4.16 -8.86 16.43
N LEU A 357 4.54 -7.76 15.78
CA LEU A 357 4.34 -6.41 16.31
C LEU A 357 2.86 -6.14 16.62
N VAL A 358 1.97 -6.48 15.68
CA VAL A 358 0.52 -6.36 15.86
C VAL A 358 0.03 -7.28 16.97
N ASN A 359 0.54 -8.50 17.04
CA ASN A 359 0.17 -9.47 18.07
C ASN A 359 0.57 -8.99 19.49
N LEU A 360 1.78 -8.48 19.66
CA LEU A 360 2.29 -7.89 20.90
C LEU A 360 1.48 -6.66 21.30
N PHE A 361 1.11 -5.81 20.34
CA PHE A 361 0.20 -4.71 20.59
C PHE A 361 -1.16 -5.19 21.12
N TYR A 362 -1.74 -6.25 20.54
CA TYR A 362 -2.97 -6.83 21.07
C TYR A 362 -2.79 -7.45 22.46
N CYS A 363 -1.60 -7.98 22.78
CA CYS A 363 -1.27 -8.44 24.13
C CYS A 363 -1.29 -7.29 25.15
N LEU A 364 -0.76 -6.12 24.79
CA LEU A 364 -0.85 -4.91 25.63
C LEU A 364 -2.32 -4.53 25.89
N LEU A 365 -3.17 -4.56 24.86
CA LEU A 365 -4.61 -4.30 25.02
C LEU A 365 -5.31 -5.33 25.92
N GLU A 366 -4.96 -6.62 25.80
CA GLU A 366 -5.49 -7.66 26.72
C GLU A 366 -5.03 -7.43 28.16
N LEU A 367 -3.80 -6.93 28.38
CA LEU A 367 -3.30 -6.50 29.69
C LEU A 367 -3.88 -5.16 30.17
N LYS A 368 -4.77 -4.55 29.38
CA LYS A 368 -5.38 -3.23 29.63
C LYS A 368 -4.37 -2.07 29.65
N ASP A 369 -3.17 -2.25 29.09
CA ASP A 369 -2.23 -1.15 28.82
C ASP A 369 -2.63 -0.46 27.50
N HIS A 370 -3.01 0.81 27.60
CA HIS A 370 -3.41 1.64 26.46
C HIS A 370 -2.35 2.68 26.08
N SER A 371 -1.17 2.66 26.71
CA SER A 371 -0.15 3.72 26.57
C SER A 371 0.35 3.86 25.14
N LEU A 372 0.69 2.75 24.47
CA LEU A 372 1.13 2.75 23.06
C LEU A 372 -0.02 3.15 22.11
N TYR A 373 -1.24 2.71 22.40
CA TYR A 373 -2.43 3.14 21.65
C TYR A 373 -2.62 4.67 21.77
N GLU A 374 -2.52 5.23 22.96
CA GLU A 374 -2.64 6.67 23.22
C GLU A 374 -1.48 7.47 22.62
N GLU A 375 -0.27 6.92 22.62
CA GLU A 375 0.90 7.51 21.95
C GLU A 375 0.69 7.60 20.43
N LEU A 376 0.31 6.49 19.79
CA LEU A 376 0.04 6.47 18.35
C LEU A 376 -1.16 7.35 17.99
N GLN A 377 -2.20 7.39 18.83
CA GLN A 377 -3.30 8.35 18.66
C GLN A 377 -2.81 9.80 18.75
N ARG A 378 -1.90 10.15 19.66
CA ARG A 378 -1.31 11.49 19.71
C ARG A 378 -0.47 11.79 18.46
N TYR A 379 0.29 10.80 17.98
CA TYR A 379 1.10 10.91 16.76
C TYR A 379 0.24 11.23 15.52
N LEU A 380 -0.95 10.63 15.42
CA LEU A 380 -1.92 10.92 14.35
C LEU A 380 -2.48 12.35 14.37
N ILE A 381 -2.46 13.03 15.52
CA ILE A 381 -3.10 14.35 15.71
C ILE A 381 -2.09 15.48 15.57
N SER A 382 -0.86 15.22 16.00
CA SER A 382 0.13 16.28 16.11
C SER A 382 0.67 16.66 14.73
N ASP A 383 0.50 17.93 14.37
CA ASP A 383 1.21 18.55 13.26
C ASP A 383 2.67 18.87 13.60
N GLU A 384 3.09 18.70 14.86
CA GLU A 384 4.43 19.06 15.37
C GLU A 384 5.51 18.00 15.11
N HIS A 385 5.19 16.86 14.49
CA HIS A 385 6.16 15.78 14.26
C HIS A 385 6.52 15.50 12.78
N PRO A 386 6.83 16.51 11.95
CA PRO A 386 7.40 16.26 10.62
C PRO A 386 8.87 15.85 10.81
N GLY A 387 9.15 14.58 11.08
CA GLY A 387 10.56 14.15 11.20
C GLY A 387 10.85 12.73 11.65
N ARG A 388 9.94 12.04 12.34
CA ARG A 388 10.13 10.62 12.65
C ARG A 388 9.55 9.78 11.51
N LYS A 389 10.44 9.29 10.64
CA LYS A 389 10.09 8.23 9.68
C LYS A 389 9.74 6.98 10.49
N LEU A 390 8.50 6.53 10.38
CA LEU A 390 8.06 5.25 10.90
C LEU A 390 8.60 4.15 9.99
N SER A 391 9.08 3.08 10.60
CA SER A 391 9.37 1.84 9.88
C SER A 391 8.09 1.28 9.24
N SER A 392 8.26 0.41 8.24
CA SER A 392 7.15 -0.32 7.60
C SER A 392 6.23 -1.01 8.63
N SER A 393 6.79 -1.61 9.68
CA SER A 393 6.04 -2.29 10.74
C SER A 393 5.28 -1.32 11.63
N MET A 394 5.87 -0.18 11.96
CA MET A 394 5.15 0.87 12.68
C MET A 394 4.01 1.48 11.85
N CYS A 395 4.12 1.50 10.52
CA CYS A 395 2.97 1.84 9.65
C CYS A 395 1.83 0.82 9.76
N THR A 396 2.14 -0.49 9.84
CA THR A 396 1.14 -1.54 10.11
C THR A 396 0.43 -1.31 11.46
N LEU A 397 1.19 -0.97 12.49
CA LEU A 397 0.62 -0.71 13.80
C LEU A 397 -0.23 0.56 13.83
N LEU A 398 0.24 1.63 13.19
CA LEU A 398 -0.48 2.90 13.04
C LEU A 398 -1.84 2.68 12.35
N ILE A 399 -1.87 1.93 11.24
CA ILE A 399 -3.13 1.65 10.56
C ILE A 399 -4.05 0.78 11.42
N THR A 400 -3.51 -0.18 12.17
CA THR A 400 -4.28 -1.01 13.11
C THR A 400 -4.97 -0.12 14.15
N VAL A 401 -4.21 0.79 14.77
CA VAL A 401 -4.72 1.81 15.71
C VAL A 401 -5.78 2.70 15.08
N LEU A 402 -5.57 3.17 13.85
CA LEU A 402 -6.53 4.02 13.14
C LEU A 402 -7.85 3.27 12.82
N LEU A 403 -7.78 1.99 12.45
CA LEU A 403 -8.95 1.16 12.16
C LEU A 403 -9.75 0.79 13.41
N MET A 404 -9.08 0.70 14.58
CA MET A 404 -9.71 0.50 15.89
C MET A 404 -10.27 1.79 16.50
N SER A 405 -9.80 2.96 16.08
CA SER A 405 -10.31 4.23 16.59
C SER A 405 -11.72 4.51 16.05
N GLU A 406 -12.60 5.06 16.90
CA GLU A 406 -13.90 5.61 16.45
C GLU A 406 -13.73 6.97 15.76
N ARG A 407 -12.51 7.52 15.80
CA ARG A 407 -12.22 8.83 15.27
C ARG A 407 -12.24 8.84 13.74
N VAL A 408 -12.80 9.91 13.20
CA VAL A 408 -12.67 10.29 11.79
C VAL A 408 -11.66 11.43 11.70
N LEU A 409 -10.58 11.22 10.95
CA LEU A 409 -9.60 12.28 10.64
C LEU A 409 -10.17 13.21 9.58
N ASP A 410 -9.94 14.51 9.72
CA ASP A 410 -10.34 15.46 8.68
C ASP A 410 -9.48 15.27 7.42
N GLU A 411 -8.16 15.08 7.60
CA GLU A 411 -7.22 14.81 6.53
C GLU A 411 -6.21 13.73 6.95
N PHE A 412 -5.85 12.85 6.01
CA PHE A 412 -4.78 11.87 6.16
C PHE A 412 -3.80 11.98 4.99
N ASN A 413 -2.52 12.18 5.30
CA ASN A 413 -1.42 12.20 4.35
C ASN A 413 -0.33 11.22 4.81
N PRO A 414 -0.08 10.11 4.08
CA PRO A 414 0.87 9.08 4.48
C PRO A 414 2.33 9.55 4.41
N LYS A 415 2.65 10.56 3.58
CA LYS A 415 4.00 11.17 3.47
C LYS A 415 4.47 11.83 4.78
N ARG A 416 3.55 12.06 5.74
CA ARG A 416 3.89 12.52 7.10
C ARG A 416 4.57 11.45 7.95
N PHE A 417 4.34 10.17 7.62
CA PHE A 417 4.71 9.05 8.48
C PHE A 417 5.86 8.23 7.93
N THR A 418 5.97 8.10 6.61
CA THR A 418 6.99 7.27 5.98
C THR A 418 7.41 7.88 4.64
N SER A 419 8.59 7.47 4.16
CA SER A 419 9.04 7.72 2.79
C SER A 419 9.10 6.43 1.96
N GLU A 420 8.78 5.29 2.56
CA GLU A 420 8.84 4.00 1.88
C GLU A 420 7.52 3.67 1.18
N GLN A 421 7.62 3.18 -0.06
CA GLN A 421 6.47 2.77 -0.86
C GLN A 421 5.67 1.62 -0.20
N SER A 422 6.36 0.68 0.45
CA SER A 422 5.77 -0.39 1.26
C SER A 422 4.89 0.20 2.37
N GLY A 423 5.40 1.21 3.09
CA GLY A 423 4.69 1.96 4.11
C GLY A 423 3.44 2.65 3.55
N PHE A 424 3.53 3.33 2.41
CA PHE A 424 2.36 3.95 1.76
C PHE A 424 1.26 2.95 1.43
N THR A 425 1.64 1.79 0.89
CA THR A 425 0.70 0.71 0.54
C THR A 425 -0.03 0.18 1.77
N ARG A 426 0.70 -0.02 2.88
CA ARG A 426 0.13 -0.46 4.17
C ARG A 426 -0.83 0.56 4.77
N LEU A 427 -0.64 1.85 4.50
CA LEU A 427 -1.47 2.92 5.03
C LEU A 427 -2.75 3.18 4.21
N VAL A 428 -2.88 2.62 3.00
CA VAL A 428 -4.10 2.78 2.15
C VAL A 428 -5.42 2.52 2.90
N PRO A 429 -5.57 1.54 3.81
CA PRO A 429 -6.82 1.34 4.53
C PRO A 429 -7.29 2.56 5.36
N ALA A 430 -6.42 3.56 5.60
CA ALA A 430 -6.74 4.81 6.29
C ALA A 430 -7.87 5.59 5.62
N VAL A 431 -8.09 5.39 4.32
CA VAL A 431 -9.22 5.98 3.57
C VAL A 431 -10.59 5.66 4.18
N ARG A 432 -10.69 4.62 5.02
CA ARG A 432 -11.92 4.28 5.77
C ARG A 432 -12.18 5.19 6.98
N CYS A 433 -11.13 5.85 7.47
CA CYS A 433 -11.12 6.58 8.73
C CYS A 433 -10.91 8.09 8.55
N CYS A 434 -10.95 8.62 7.32
CA CYS A 434 -10.75 10.04 7.07
C CYS A 434 -11.78 10.63 6.10
N ARG A 435 -11.94 11.95 6.12
CA ARG A 435 -12.75 12.71 5.16
C ARG A 435 -11.96 13.02 3.89
N LYS A 436 -10.69 13.38 4.04
CA LYS A 436 -9.76 13.68 2.95
C LYS A 436 -8.54 12.78 3.02
N ALA A 437 -8.21 12.11 1.93
CA ALA A 437 -7.03 11.25 1.81
C ALA A 437 -6.11 11.76 0.70
N LEU A 438 -4.85 12.01 1.03
CA LEU A 438 -3.82 12.57 0.13
C LEU A 438 -2.74 11.53 -0.16
N PHE A 439 -3.00 10.65 -1.11
CA PHE A 439 -2.08 9.58 -1.54
C PHE A 439 -1.39 9.90 -2.86
N ASP A 440 -1.34 11.16 -3.27
CA ASP A 440 -0.64 11.54 -4.50
C ASP A 440 0.86 11.21 -4.42
N GLY A 441 1.48 10.81 -5.53
CA GLY A 441 2.92 10.57 -5.59
C GLY A 441 3.44 9.57 -4.56
N CYS A 442 2.64 8.55 -4.23
CA CYS A 442 2.97 7.52 -3.24
C CYS A 442 3.46 6.21 -3.90
N GLY A 443 3.67 6.21 -5.22
CA GLY A 443 4.07 5.01 -5.96
C GLY A 443 3.05 3.87 -5.88
N LEU A 444 1.78 4.16 -5.59
CA LEU A 444 0.75 3.13 -5.47
C LEU A 444 0.47 2.51 -6.84
N ASP A 445 0.20 1.21 -6.84
CA ASP A 445 -0.23 0.48 -8.02
C ASP A 445 -1.74 0.19 -8.00
N GLY A 446 -2.22 -0.58 -8.98
CA GLY A 446 -3.61 -0.98 -9.07
C GLY A 446 -4.16 -1.75 -7.86
N THR A 447 -3.31 -2.36 -7.01
CA THR A 447 -3.79 -3.14 -5.86
C THR A 447 -4.52 -2.27 -4.84
N CYS A 448 -4.15 -0.99 -4.71
CA CYS A 448 -4.79 -0.06 -3.78
C CYS A 448 -6.27 0.19 -4.12
N CYS A 449 -6.65 0.09 -5.41
CA CYS A 449 -8.00 0.34 -5.90
C CYS A 449 -9.03 -0.62 -5.28
N LYS A 450 -8.63 -1.85 -4.93
CA LYS A 450 -9.51 -2.81 -4.24
C LYS A 450 -9.86 -2.34 -2.83
N THR A 451 -8.86 -1.87 -2.08
CA THR A 451 -9.03 -1.36 -0.72
C THR A 451 -9.86 -0.07 -0.74
N VAL A 452 -9.56 0.86 -1.64
CA VAL A 452 -10.32 2.10 -1.83
C VAL A 452 -11.77 1.80 -2.21
N SER A 453 -12.01 0.89 -3.16
CA SER A 453 -13.37 0.49 -3.54
C SER A 453 -14.16 -0.10 -2.38
N SER A 454 -13.53 -0.97 -1.59
CA SER A 454 -14.13 -1.54 -0.37
C SER A 454 -14.49 -0.46 0.66
N ALA A 455 -13.67 0.58 0.78
CA ALA A 455 -13.95 1.74 1.62
C ALA A 455 -15.14 2.54 1.09
N LEU A 456 -15.17 2.89 -0.20
CA LEU A 456 -16.29 3.61 -0.83
C LEU A 456 -17.62 2.85 -0.74
N GLN A 457 -17.56 1.52 -0.70
CA GLN A 457 -18.73 0.66 -0.54
C GLN A 457 -19.19 0.51 0.92
N SER A 458 -18.37 0.88 1.91
CA SER A 458 -18.70 0.73 3.33
C SER A 458 -19.63 1.85 3.79
N SER A 459 -20.70 1.46 4.50
CA SER A 459 -21.62 2.41 5.15
C SER A 459 -20.99 3.29 6.22
N ASN A 460 -19.79 2.92 6.70
CA ASN A 460 -19.06 3.63 7.75
C ASN A 460 -17.93 4.52 7.19
N SER A 461 -17.76 4.58 5.87
CA SER A 461 -16.76 5.44 5.26
C SER A 461 -17.22 6.90 5.29
N HIS A 462 -16.29 7.78 5.63
CA HIS A 462 -16.52 9.23 5.70
C HIS A 462 -15.80 9.99 4.57
N LEU A 463 -15.20 9.25 3.63
CA LEU A 463 -14.34 9.79 2.59
C LEU A 463 -15.15 10.64 1.61
N THR A 464 -14.84 11.94 1.58
CA THR A 464 -15.42 12.93 0.67
C THR A 464 -14.42 13.43 -0.37
N GLU A 465 -13.12 13.34 -0.08
CA GLU A 465 -12.06 13.74 -0.99
C GLU A 465 -10.95 12.70 -1.05
N LEU A 466 -10.55 12.33 -2.27
CA LEU A 466 -9.48 11.38 -2.51
C LEU A 466 -8.55 11.93 -3.58
N ASN A 467 -7.28 12.11 -3.21
CA ASN A 467 -6.21 12.38 -4.16
C ASN A 467 -5.34 11.14 -4.32
N LEU A 468 -5.29 10.61 -5.53
CA LEU A 468 -4.44 9.49 -5.93
C LEU A 468 -3.55 9.88 -7.12
N GLY A 469 -3.38 11.18 -7.41
CA GLY A 469 -2.59 11.63 -8.55
C GLY A 469 -1.14 11.14 -8.52
N SER A 470 -0.47 11.07 -9.66
CA SER A 470 0.93 10.63 -9.78
C SER A 470 1.19 9.22 -9.21
N ASN A 471 0.26 8.28 -9.44
CA ASN A 471 0.38 6.86 -9.11
C ASN A 471 0.13 5.99 -10.37
N HIS A 472 0.26 4.66 -10.29
CA HIS A 472 0.16 3.78 -11.45
C HIS A 472 -1.09 2.89 -11.40
N LEU A 473 -2.23 3.45 -11.79
CA LEU A 473 -3.55 2.84 -11.54
C LEU A 473 -4.21 2.19 -12.76
N GLN A 474 -3.58 2.24 -13.94
CA GLN A 474 -4.16 1.98 -15.26
C GLN A 474 -5.13 0.79 -15.33
N VAL A 475 -4.71 -0.41 -14.91
CA VAL A 475 -5.51 -1.65 -15.09
C VAL A 475 -6.64 -1.78 -14.04
N SER A 476 -6.40 -1.36 -12.80
CA SER A 476 -7.30 -1.65 -11.67
C SER A 476 -8.21 -0.48 -11.27
N VAL A 477 -8.08 0.69 -11.90
CA VAL A 477 -8.91 1.87 -11.61
C VAL A 477 -10.41 1.58 -11.78
N LYS A 478 -10.78 0.59 -12.61
CA LYS A 478 -12.17 0.12 -12.74
C LYS A 478 -12.79 -0.26 -11.39
N LEU A 479 -12.04 -0.90 -10.50
CA LEU A 479 -12.54 -1.28 -9.16
C LEU A 479 -12.91 -0.03 -8.35
N LEU A 480 -12.10 1.03 -8.44
CA LEU A 480 -12.39 2.31 -7.79
C LEU A 480 -13.70 2.90 -8.34
N TYR A 481 -13.88 2.91 -9.66
CA TYR A 481 -15.10 3.40 -10.30
C TYR A 481 -16.35 2.59 -9.95
N ASP A 482 -16.22 1.27 -9.78
CA ASP A 482 -17.32 0.45 -9.27
C ASP A 482 -17.69 0.81 -7.83
N GLY A 483 -16.72 1.21 -7.02
CA GLY A 483 -16.95 1.75 -5.68
C GLY A 483 -17.80 3.03 -5.68
N LEU A 484 -17.61 3.91 -6.67
CA LEU A 484 -18.41 5.14 -6.83
C LEU A 484 -19.89 4.87 -7.09
N LYS A 485 -20.24 3.68 -7.61
CA LYS A 485 -21.63 3.30 -7.89
C LYS A 485 -22.40 2.86 -6.63
N SER A 486 -21.70 2.68 -5.50
CA SER A 486 -22.30 2.27 -4.24
C SER A 486 -23.23 3.34 -3.66
N SER A 487 -24.38 2.94 -3.13
CA SER A 487 -25.28 3.82 -2.36
C SER A 487 -24.65 4.35 -1.07
N HIS A 488 -23.52 3.80 -0.64
CA HIS A 488 -22.78 4.26 0.54
C HIS A 488 -21.67 5.27 0.21
N CYS A 489 -21.31 5.42 -1.06
CA CYS A 489 -20.24 6.34 -1.48
C CYS A 489 -20.63 7.80 -1.19
N GLN A 490 -19.76 8.55 -0.51
CA GLN A 490 -19.92 9.99 -0.23
C GLN A 490 -18.86 10.85 -0.91
N LEU A 491 -18.11 10.28 -1.86
CA LEU A 491 -16.98 10.95 -2.50
C LEU A 491 -17.45 12.08 -3.42
N ASN A 492 -17.02 13.30 -3.11
CA ASN A 492 -17.32 14.52 -3.86
C ASN A 492 -16.16 14.93 -4.76
N THR A 493 -14.91 14.67 -4.34
CA THR A 493 -13.71 15.06 -5.08
C THR A 493 -12.82 13.85 -5.32
N LEU A 494 -12.46 13.63 -6.58
CA LEU A 494 -11.54 12.58 -7.00
C LEU A 494 -10.46 13.18 -7.91
N ARG A 495 -9.20 13.10 -7.48
CA ARG A 495 -8.04 13.55 -8.26
C ARG A 495 -7.22 12.34 -8.67
N LEU A 496 -7.07 12.17 -9.99
CA LEU A 496 -6.36 11.08 -10.65
C LEU A 496 -5.41 11.62 -11.71
N TYR A 497 -4.86 12.82 -11.51
CA TYR A 497 -3.94 13.41 -12.47
C TYR A 497 -2.65 12.58 -12.57
N GLY A 498 -2.06 12.42 -13.75
CA GLY A 498 -0.80 11.68 -13.88
C GLY A 498 -0.86 10.22 -13.40
N CYS A 499 -2.00 9.55 -13.60
CA CYS A 499 -2.22 8.18 -13.13
C CYS A 499 -1.93 7.10 -14.20
N ASN A 500 -1.35 7.51 -15.33
CA ASN A 500 -1.20 6.72 -16.56
C ASN A 500 -2.51 6.12 -17.07
N LEU A 501 -3.62 6.87 -16.92
CA LEU A 501 -4.94 6.45 -17.41
C LEU A 501 -5.03 6.66 -18.92
N THR A 502 -5.71 5.73 -19.59
CA THR A 502 -5.99 5.77 -21.03
C THR A 502 -7.48 5.85 -21.31
N ALA A 503 -7.85 5.97 -22.58
CA ALA A 503 -9.23 5.96 -23.06
C ALA A 503 -10.07 4.77 -22.53
N GLN A 504 -9.46 3.60 -22.31
CA GLN A 504 -10.17 2.41 -21.82
C GLN A 504 -10.79 2.62 -20.43
N SER A 505 -10.12 3.39 -19.57
CA SER A 505 -10.61 3.68 -18.21
C SER A 505 -11.90 4.52 -18.22
N CYS A 506 -12.11 5.32 -19.29
CA CYS A 506 -13.22 6.25 -19.42
C CYS A 506 -14.59 5.57 -19.54
N GLU A 507 -14.68 4.36 -20.07
CA GLU A 507 -15.96 3.64 -20.16
C GLU A 507 -16.52 3.32 -18.77
N SER A 508 -15.66 2.79 -17.90
CA SER A 508 -16.04 2.43 -16.53
C SER A 508 -16.36 3.67 -15.69
N LEU A 509 -15.62 4.77 -15.90
CA LEU A 509 -15.90 6.06 -15.27
C LEU A 509 -17.22 6.67 -15.77
N SER A 510 -17.49 6.60 -17.07
CA SER A 510 -18.76 7.03 -17.67
C SER A 510 -19.94 6.30 -17.02
N SER A 511 -19.83 4.97 -16.86
CA SER A 511 -20.82 4.15 -16.14
C SER A 511 -21.00 4.61 -14.68
N ALA A 512 -19.92 4.98 -13.98
CA ALA A 512 -20.00 5.49 -12.61
C ALA A 512 -20.73 6.84 -12.53
N LEU A 513 -20.47 7.77 -13.45
CA LEU A 513 -21.16 9.06 -13.53
C LEU A 513 -22.66 8.92 -13.87
N GLN A 514 -23.05 7.85 -14.56
CA GLN A 514 -24.46 7.55 -14.85
C GLN A 514 -25.23 6.99 -13.64
N SER A 515 -24.53 6.50 -12.62
CA SER A 515 -25.15 5.96 -11.41
C SER A 515 -25.79 7.07 -10.59
N SER A 516 -27.04 6.85 -10.15
CA SER A 516 -27.75 7.77 -9.24
C SER A 516 -27.13 7.84 -7.85
N ASN A 517 -26.18 6.96 -7.53
CA ASN A 517 -25.50 6.91 -6.24
C ASN A 517 -24.17 7.68 -6.23
N SER A 518 -23.68 8.13 -7.39
CA SER A 518 -22.43 8.90 -7.46
C SER A 518 -22.68 10.34 -7.01
N HIS A 519 -21.92 10.79 -6.01
CA HIS A 519 -21.97 12.16 -5.47
C HIS A 519 -20.85 13.05 -6.02
N LEU A 520 -20.09 12.57 -7.01
CA LEU A 520 -18.89 13.23 -7.50
C LEU A 520 -19.20 14.59 -8.13
N ARG A 521 -18.56 15.65 -7.60
CA ARG A 521 -18.68 17.04 -8.03
C ARG A 521 -17.42 17.55 -8.70
N GLU A 522 -16.24 17.11 -8.25
CA GLU A 522 -14.95 17.50 -8.80
C GLU A 522 -14.17 16.27 -9.24
N LEU A 523 -13.72 16.31 -10.50
CA LEU A 523 -12.91 15.27 -11.10
C LEU A 523 -11.72 15.90 -11.82
N ASP A 524 -10.52 15.52 -11.41
CA ASP A 524 -9.28 15.90 -12.08
C ASP A 524 -8.63 14.68 -12.74
N LEU A 525 -8.59 14.70 -14.06
CA LEU A 525 -7.96 13.68 -14.91
C LEU A 525 -6.77 14.22 -15.68
N SER A 526 -6.26 15.40 -15.30
CA SER A 526 -5.18 16.08 -16.01
C SER A 526 -3.94 15.20 -16.12
N ASN A 527 -3.11 15.41 -17.14
CA ASN A 527 -1.86 14.70 -17.33
C ASN A 527 -2.01 13.17 -17.52
N ASN A 528 -3.11 12.74 -18.14
CA ASN A 528 -3.35 11.34 -18.53
C ASN A 528 -3.59 11.26 -20.04
N ASP A 529 -3.14 10.19 -20.70
CA ASP A 529 -3.30 10.00 -22.14
C ASP A 529 -4.69 9.48 -22.52
N LEU A 530 -5.73 10.28 -22.25
CA LEU A 530 -7.11 9.90 -22.51
C LEU A 530 -7.47 9.96 -24.00
N GLN A 531 -6.81 10.85 -24.74
CA GLN A 531 -7.06 11.13 -26.15
C GLN A 531 -8.53 11.51 -26.44
N ASP A 532 -8.87 11.72 -27.71
CA ASP A 532 -10.25 12.08 -28.10
C ASP A 532 -11.26 10.95 -27.84
N SER A 533 -10.81 9.69 -27.95
CA SER A 533 -11.63 8.50 -27.71
C SER A 533 -12.09 8.39 -26.25
N GLY A 534 -11.23 8.71 -25.29
CA GLY A 534 -11.59 8.74 -23.87
C GLY A 534 -12.65 9.78 -23.55
N VAL A 535 -12.52 11.00 -24.07
CA VAL A 535 -13.52 12.08 -23.88
C VAL A 535 -14.85 11.73 -24.53
N LYS A 536 -14.82 11.08 -25.70
CA LYS A 536 -16.01 10.57 -26.37
C LYS A 536 -16.80 9.59 -25.49
N LEU A 537 -16.10 8.64 -24.85
CA LEU A 537 -16.71 7.67 -23.93
C LEU A 537 -17.29 8.33 -22.66
N LEU A 538 -16.60 9.33 -22.11
CA LEU A 538 -17.08 10.09 -20.93
C LEU A 538 -18.32 10.94 -21.24
N SER A 539 -18.49 11.37 -22.49
CA SER A 539 -19.57 12.29 -22.86
C SER A 539 -20.95 11.76 -22.48
N ASP A 540 -21.19 10.45 -22.62
CA ASP A 540 -22.48 9.83 -22.26
C ASP A 540 -22.76 9.93 -20.75
N GLY A 541 -21.73 9.75 -19.92
CA GLY A 541 -21.83 9.99 -18.48
C GLY A 541 -22.13 11.44 -18.14
N LEU A 542 -21.47 12.40 -18.79
CA LEU A 542 -21.69 13.84 -18.58
C LEU A 542 -23.09 14.29 -19.00
N LYS A 543 -23.71 13.62 -19.98
CA LYS A 543 -25.09 13.92 -20.44
C LYS A 543 -26.17 13.29 -19.56
N SER A 544 -25.80 12.41 -18.62
CA SER A 544 -26.74 11.68 -17.77
C SER A 544 -27.46 12.59 -16.79
N PRO A 545 -28.77 12.41 -16.55
CA PRO A 545 -29.51 13.14 -15.51
C PRO A 545 -29.01 12.85 -14.08
N SER A 546 -28.31 11.74 -13.87
CA SER A 546 -27.73 11.37 -12.57
C SER A 546 -26.43 12.10 -12.26
N CYS A 547 -25.72 12.60 -13.29
CA CYS A 547 -24.40 13.19 -13.13
C CYS A 547 -24.45 14.48 -12.31
N GLN A 548 -23.64 14.55 -11.25
CA GLN A 548 -23.54 15.71 -10.35
C GLN A 548 -22.26 16.53 -10.58
N LEU A 549 -21.49 16.22 -11.63
CA LEU A 549 -20.16 16.80 -11.83
C LEU A 549 -20.26 18.29 -12.18
N GLU A 550 -19.59 19.12 -11.37
CA GLU A 550 -19.55 20.58 -11.48
C GLU A 550 -18.19 21.05 -12.01
N ILE A 551 -17.11 20.34 -11.66
CA ILE A 551 -15.73 20.70 -12.02
C ILE A 551 -15.08 19.51 -12.72
N LEU A 552 -14.57 19.75 -13.93
CA LEU A 552 -13.86 18.75 -14.72
C LEU A 552 -12.57 19.31 -15.30
N ARG A 553 -11.46 18.63 -15.06
CA ARG A 553 -10.14 19.03 -15.57
C ARG A 553 -9.52 17.95 -16.45
N PHE A 554 -9.10 18.36 -17.64
CA PHE A 554 -8.43 17.56 -18.65
C PHE A 554 -7.15 18.25 -19.14
N SER A 555 -6.42 18.94 -18.27
CA SER A 555 -5.22 19.64 -18.72
C SER A 555 -4.16 18.62 -19.15
N ILE A 556 -3.51 18.80 -20.31
CA ILE A 556 -2.49 17.87 -20.82
C ILE A 556 -3.05 16.44 -20.94
N CYS A 557 -4.11 16.26 -21.73
CA CYS A 557 -4.75 14.96 -21.94
C CYS A 557 -4.66 14.44 -23.39
N ASN A 558 -3.77 15.05 -24.20
CA ASN A 558 -3.63 14.80 -25.63
C ASN A 558 -4.95 14.95 -26.40
N LEU A 559 -5.73 15.98 -26.04
CA LEU A 559 -7.01 16.26 -26.69
C LEU A 559 -6.81 17.14 -27.94
N THR A 560 -7.62 16.88 -28.97
CA THR A 560 -7.66 17.68 -30.20
C THR A 560 -9.04 18.32 -30.37
N SER A 561 -9.28 18.95 -31.53
CA SER A 561 -10.60 19.46 -31.89
C SER A 561 -11.72 18.40 -31.84
N GLN A 562 -11.40 17.11 -31.99
CA GLN A 562 -12.41 16.05 -32.01
C GLN A 562 -13.07 15.84 -30.62
N SER A 563 -12.31 16.00 -29.53
CA SER A 563 -12.86 16.03 -28.15
C SER A 563 -13.91 17.12 -27.95
N CYS A 564 -13.74 18.26 -28.63
CA CYS A 564 -14.62 19.41 -28.49
C CYS A 564 -16.04 19.14 -29.00
N GLU A 565 -16.23 18.23 -29.96
CA GLU A 565 -17.57 17.80 -30.39
C GLU A 565 -18.33 17.11 -29.25
N SER A 566 -17.66 16.18 -28.57
CA SER A 566 -18.22 15.41 -27.46
C SER A 566 -18.53 16.30 -26.25
N LEU A 567 -17.60 17.20 -25.91
CA LEU A 567 -17.78 18.18 -24.82
C LEU A 567 -18.86 19.20 -25.16
N SER A 568 -18.93 19.68 -26.40
CA SER A 568 -20.00 20.57 -26.87
C SER A 568 -21.36 19.89 -26.73
N SER A 569 -21.49 18.63 -27.14
CA SER A 569 -22.71 17.84 -26.94
C SER A 569 -23.10 17.73 -25.45
N ALA A 570 -22.13 17.51 -24.57
CA ALA A 570 -22.37 17.48 -23.13
C ALA A 570 -22.83 18.85 -22.58
N LEU A 571 -22.21 19.96 -22.99
CA LEU A 571 -22.61 21.32 -22.59
C LEU A 571 -24.01 21.71 -23.09
N GLN A 572 -24.45 21.15 -24.22
CA GLN A 572 -25.79 21.38 -24.77
C GLN A 572 -26.89 20.61 -24.03
N SER A 573 -26.54 19.54 -23.31
CA SER A 573 -27.48 18.72 -22.56
C SER A 573 -28.09 19.51 -21.40
N SER A 574 -29.42 19.46 -21.25
CA SER A 574 -30.13 20.05 -20.12
C SER A 574 -29.83 19.39 -18.78
N ASN A 575 -29.17 18.24 -18.80
CA ASN A 575 -28.78 17.49 -17.59
C ASN A 575 -27.41 17.90 -17.06
N SER A 576 -26.58 18.57 -17.88
CA SER A 576 -25.21 18.92 -17.49
C SER A 576 -25.20 19.89 -16.31
N ARG A 577 -24.35 19.59 -15.33
CA ARG A 577 -24.14 20.41 -14.12
C ARG A 577 -22.81 21.16 -14.14
N LEU A 578 -22.01 21.00 -15.18
CA LEU A 578 -20.67 21.57 -15.28
C LEU A 578 -20.69 23.09 -15.14
N ARG A 579 -19.90 23.58 -14.19
CA ARG A 579 -19.62 24.98 -13.87
C ARG A 579 -18.21 25.37 -14.25
N GLU A 580 -17.24 24.46 -14.11
CA GLU A 580 -15.84 24.67 -14.49
C GLU A 580 -15.37 23.56 -15.42
N LEU A 581 -14.73 23.97 -16.52
CA LEU A 581 -14.09 23.08 -17.47
C LEU A 581 -12.68 23.59 -17.77
N ASP A 582 -11.68 22.80 -17.41
CA ASP A 582 -10.28 23.07 -17.73
C ASP A 582 -9.78 22.14 -18.84
N LEU A 583 -9.44 22.74 -19.98
CA LEU A 583 -8.88 22.06 -21.15
C LEU A 583 -7.47 22.54 -21.48
N SER A 584 -6.82 23.23 -20.54
CA SER A 584 -5.52 23.87 -20.75
C SER A 584 -4.46 22.92 -21.29
N SER A 585 -3.56 23.44 -22.13
CA SER A 585 -2.41 22.71 -22.68
C SER A 585 -2.80 21.49 -23.52
N ASN A 586 -3.92 21.56 -24.25
CA ASN A 586 -4.30 20.59 -25.28
C ASN A 586 -4.26 21.23 -26.66
N ASP A 587 -4.28 20.44 -27.73
CA ASP A 587 -4.09 20.93 -29.10
C ASP A 587 -5.43 21.13 -29.83
N LEU A 588 -6.33 21.91 -29.21
CA LEU A 588 -7.72 22.06 -29.65
C LEU A 588 -7.88 22.91 -30.93
N GLN A 589 -7.04 23.94 -31.07
CA GLN A 589 -7.06 24.91 -32.19
C GLN A 589 -8.40 25.67 -32.31
N ASP A 590 -8.49 26.57 -33.28
CA ASP A 590 -9.71 27.35 -33.54
C ASP A 590 -10.91 26.47 -33.93
N SER A 591 -10.66 25.34 -34.60
CA SER A 591 -11.69 24.36 -34.97
C SER A 591 -12.35 23.73 -33.74
N GLY A 592 -11.58 23.36 -32.72
CA GLY A 592 -12.11 22.89 -31.44
C GLY A 592 -12.86 23.97 -30.69
N VAL A 593 -12.31 25.19 -30.64
CA VAL A 593 -12.96 26.35 -30.00
C VAL A 593 -14.29 26.70 -30.67
N LYS A 594 -14.40 26.54 -31.99
CA LYS A 594 -15.66 26.71 -32.72
C LYS A 594 -16.72 25.73 -32.23
N LEU A 595 -16.38 24.43 -32.12
CA LEU A 595 -17.30 23.40 -31.62
C LEU A 595 -17.73 23.66 -30.18
N LEU A 596 -16.80 24.02 -29.29
CA LEU A 596 -17.11 24.41 -27.92
C LEU A 596 -18.02 25.64 -27.87
N SER A 597 -17.74 26.64 -28.71
CA SER A 597 -18.54 27.87 -28.80
C SER A 597 -19.98 27.59 -29.20
N ASP A 598 -20.24 26.58 -30.04
CA ASP A 598 -21.60 26.16 -30.36
C ASP A 598 -22.32 25.53 -29.15
N GLY A 599 -21.59 24.83 -28.29
CA GLY A 599 -22.12 24.33 -27.02
C GLY A 599 -22.42 25.43 -26.01
N LEU A 600 -21.53 26.42 -25.89
CA LEU A 600 -21.69 27.59 -25.02
C LEU A 600 -22.89 28.47 -25.41
N LYS A 601 -23.30 28.47 -26.68
CA LYS A 601 -24.49 29.20 -27.15
C LYS A 601 -25.80 28.54 -26.71
N SER A 602 -25.76 27.31 -26.22
CA SER A 602 -26.97 26.61 -25.78
C SER A 602 -27.57 27.27 -24.54
N PRO A 603 -28.90 27.50 -24.50
CA PRO A 603 -29.56 28.01 -23.31
C PRO A 603 -29.50 27.04 -22.12
N SER A 604 -29.18 25.77 -22.37
CA SER A 604 -28.98 24.75 -21.33
C SER A 604 -27.60 24.82 -20.68
N CYS A 605 -26.62 25.47 -21.32
CA CYS A 605 -25.25 25.50 -20.81
C CYS A 605 -25.17 26.29 -19.50
N GLN A 606 -24.56 25.71 -18.47
CA GLN A 606 -24.42 26.31 -17.14
C GLN A 606 -22.96 26.69 -16.81
N LEU A 607 -22.05 26.59 -17.77
CA LEU A 607 -20.63 26.77 -17.55
C LEU A 607 -20.30 28.22 -17.16
N GLU A 608 -19.56 28.38 -16.07
CA GLU A 608 -19.15 29.66 -15.49
C GLU A 608 -17.67 29.95 -15.71
N ILE A 609 -16.83 28.91 -15.70
CA ILE A 609 -15.38 29.01 -15.86
C ILE A 609 -14.94 28.10 -16.99
N LEU A 610 -14.27 28.69 -17.99
CA LEU A 610 -13.66 27.96 -19.10
C LEU A 610 -12.18 28.32 -19.18
N ARG A 611 -11.31 27.31 -19.03
CA ARG A 611 -9.87 27.46 -19.20
C ARG A 611 -9.41 26.80 -20.49
N LEU A 612 -8.87 27.61 -21.38
CA LEU A 612 -8.33 27.24 -22.70
C LEU A 612 -6.88 27.70 -22.83
N ALA A 613 -6.17 27.82 -21.71
CA ALA A 613 -4.82 28.36 -21.71
C ALA A 613 -3.89 27.41 -22.46
N GLY A 614 -3.17 27.89 -23.48
CA GLY A 614 -2.28 27.06 -24.31
C GLY A 614 -2.98 26.11 -25.29
N CYS A 615 -4.19 26.43 -25.73
CA CYS A 615 -4.97 25.59 -26.65
C CYS A 615 -4.74 25.87 -28.15
N MET A 616 -3.74 26.69 -28.49
CA MET A 616 -3.45 27.18 -29.85
C MET A 616 -4.61 27.97 -30.47
N VAL A 617 -5.24 28.83 -29.67
CA VAL A 617 -6.34 29.70 -30.11
C VAL A 617 -5.79 30.95 -30.79
N THR A 618 -6.31 31.31 -31.95
CA THR A 618 -5.95 32.52 -32.69
C THR A 618 -7.05 33.59 -32.65
N GLU A 619 -6.88 34.65 -33.43
CA GLU A 619 -7.93 35.66 -33.67
C GLU A 619 -9.26 35.04 -34.14
N GLU A 620 -9.21 33.97 -34.95
CA GLU A 620 -10.41 33.30 -35.46
C GLU A 620 -11.20 32.64 -34.32
N GLY A 621 -10.52 31.87 -33.47
CA GLY A 621 -11.10 31.25 -32.28
C GLY A 621 -11.70 32.27 -31.31
N CYS A 622 -11.04 33.41 -31.13
CA CYS A 622 -11.56 34.52 -30.33
C CYS A 622 -12.88 35.07 -30.89
N GLY A 623 -13.04 35.09 -32.23
CA GLY A 623 -14.29 35.45 -32.89
C GLY A 623 -15.44 34.51 -32.53
N TYR A 624 -15.20 33.19 -32.52
CA TYR A 624 -16.21 32.20 -32.11
C TYR A 624 -16.62 32.36 -30.64
N LEU A 625 -15.65 32.56 -29.74
CA LEU A 625 -15.92 32.81 -28.31
C LEU A 625 -16.67 34.12 -28.09
N SER A 626 -16.29 35.21 -28.77
CA SER A 626 -17.00 36.50 -28.67
C SER A 626 -18.45 36.39 -29.16
N SER A 627 -18.70 35.57 -30.19
CA SER A 627 -20.05 35.23 -30.64
C SER A 627 -20.84 34.47 -29.57
N ALA A 628 -20.23 33.45 -28.94
CA ALA A 628 -20.85 32.70 -27.86
C ALA A 628 -21.19 33.58 -26.64
N LEU A 629 -20.28 34.45 -26.22
CA LEU A 629 -20.47 35.42 -25.13
C LEU A 629 -21.56 36.48 -25.42
N SER A 630 -21.90 36.66 -26.69
CA SER A 630 -22.99 37.57 -27.11
C SER A 630 -24.35 36.89 -27.13
N SER A 631 -24.38 35.55 -27.11
CA SER A 631 -25.62 34.79 -27.01
C SER A 631 -26.27 34.97 -25.62
N LYS A 632 -27.60 34.89 -25.56
CA LYS A 632 -28.35 35.03 -24.30
C LYS A 632 -29.27 33.82 -24.12
N PRO A 633 -29.26 33.17 -22.94
CA PRO A 633 -28.40 33.45 -21.77
C PRO A 633 -26.96 32.96 -21.97
N SER A 634 -25.98 33.68 -21.43
CA SER A 634 -24.60 33.19 -21.25
C SER A 634 -24.28 33.27 -19.76
N HIS A 635 -23.80 32.16 -19.20
CA HIS A 635 -23.44 32.03 -17.78
C HIS A 635 -21.93 32.13 -17.54
N LEU A 636 -21.13 32.25 -18.60
CA LEU A 636 -19.67 32.30 -18.48
C LEU A 636 -19.25 33.60 -17.81
N ARG A 637 -18.44 33.48 -16.76
CA ARG A 637 -17.93 34.58 -15.92
C ARG A 637 -16.41 34.67 -15.97
N GLU A 638 -15.72 33.54 -16.11
CA GLU A 638 -14.28 33.50 -16.26
C GLU A 638 -13.87 32.81 -17.56
N LEU A 639 -13.02 33.47 -18.32
CA LEU A 639 -12.41 32.92 -19.52
C LEU A 639 -10.89 33.10 -19.45
N ASP A 640 -10.17 31.98 -19.47
CA ASP A 640 -8.71 31.97 -19.52
C ASP A 640 -8.23 31.51 -20.91
N LEU A 641 -7.65 32.44 -21.65
CA LEU A 641 -7.00 32.25 -22.94
C LEU A 641 -5.50 32.55 -22.86
N SER A 642 -4.90 32.55 -21.67
CA SER A 642 -3.46 32.78 -21.56
C SER A 642 -2.64 31.76 -22.36
N TYR A 643 -1.43 32.12 -22.76
CA TYR A 643 -0.55 31.27 -23.55
C TYR A 643 -1.12 30.83 -24.91
N ASN A 644 -2.03 31.63 -25.50
CA ASN A 644 -2.49 31.46 -26.88
C ASN A 644 -1.93 32.58 -27.79
N HIS A 645 -2.49 32.75 -28.99
CA HIS A 645 -2.18 33.85 -29.89
C HIS A 645 -3.45 34.61 -30.35
N PRO A 646 -4.21 35.22 -29.43
CA PRO A 646 -5.49 35.86 -29.74
C PRO A 646 -5.38 37.08 -30.67
N GLY A 647 -4.18 37.63 -30.88
CA GLY A 647 -3.93 38.85 -31.67
C GLY A 647 -4.61 40.10 -31.12
N ASP A 648 -4.23 41.29 -31.63
CA ASP A 648 -4.83 42.55 -31.17
C ASP A 648 -6.34 42.59 -31.46
N SER A 649 -6.74 42.01 -32.59
CA SER A 649 -8.14 41.96 -33.01
C SER A 649 -8.98 41.08 -32.07
N GLY A 650 -8.51 39.85 -31.77
CA GLY A 650 -9.21 38.94 -30.88
C GLY A 650 -9.25 39.46 -29.43
N VAL A 651 -8.15 40.03 -28.93
CA VAL A 651 -8.10 40.70 -27.62
C VAL A 651 -9.14 41.80 -27.53
N LYS A 652 -9.23 42.66 -28.56
CA LYS A 652 -10.23 43.73 -28.60
C LYS A 652 -11.66 43.19 -28.61
N LEU A 653 -11.94 42.18 -29.46
CA LEU A 653 -13.25 41.56 -29.59
C LEU A 653 -13.76 40.93 -28.29
N LEU A 654 -12.87 40.34 -27.49
CA LEU A 654 -13.20 39.74 -26.20
C LEU A 654 -13.25 40.78 -25.07
N SER A 655 -12.36 41.78 -25.10
CA SER A 655 -12.34 42.88 -24.11
C SER A 655 -13.64 43.70 -24.14
N GLU A 656 -14.25 43.88 -25.32
CA GLU A 656 -15.58 44.50 -25.45
C GLU A 656 -16.69 43.71 -24.73
N LYS A 657 -16.46 42.43 -24.41
CA LYS A 657 -17.37 41.55 -23.66
C LYS A 657 -17.11 41.52 -22.15
N LEU A 658 -16.16 42.29 -21.62
CA LEU A 658 -15.87 42.40 -20.17
C LEU A 658 -17.08 42.76 -19.31
N LYS A 659 -18.14 43.35 -19.88
CA LYS A 659 -19.39 43.59 -19.13
C LYS A 659 -20.12 42.30 -18.73
N ASN A 660 -19.79 41.18 -19.39
CA ASN A 660 -20.39 39.87 -19.16
C ASN A 660 -19.43 38.91 -18.43
N LEU A 661 -18.15 39.27 -18.26
CA LEU A 661 -17.13 38.44 -17.63
C LEU A 661 -16.57 39.15 -16.39
N ASP A 662 -16.38 38.40 -15.31
CA ASP A 662 -15.68 38.89 -14.11
C ASP A 662 -14.16 38.82 -14.28
N LYS A 663 -13.68 37.81 -15.02
CA LYS A 663 -12.25 37.60 -15.27
C LYS A 663 -12.01 37.17 -16.71
N LEU A 664 -11.12 37.89 -17.39
CA LEU A 664 -10.63 37.56 -18.72
C LEU A 664 -9.11 37.58 -18.69
N ASN A 665 -8.49 36.45 -18.99
CA ASN A 665 -7.04 36.37 -19.20
C ASN A 665 -6.76 36.12 -20.68
N VAL A 666 -6.02 37.02 -21.32
CA VAL A 666 -5.64 36.96 -22.74
C VAL A 666 -4.14 37.17 -22.94
N ASP A 667 -3.36 37.01 -21.86
CA ASP A 667 -1.91 37.16 -21.91
C ASP A 667 -1.30 36.17 -22.91
N HIS A 668 -0.58 36.69 -23.89
CA HIS A 668 -0.09 35.90 -25.01
C HIS A 668 1.45 35.88 -25.03
N GLY A 669 2.02 34.70 -25.29
CA GLY A 669 3.48 34.52 -25.32
C GLY A 669 4.12 34.70 -26.71
N GLY A 670 3.40 35.28 -27.67
CA GLY A 670 3.83 35.42 -29.07
C GLY A 670 3.42 34.24 -29.95
N GLU A 671 3.89 34.24 -31.22
CA GLU A 671 3.54 33.22 -32.22
C GLU A 671 4.03 31.81 -31.84
N SER A 672 5.09 31.70 -31.02
CA SER A 672 5.63 30.42 -30.54
C SER A 672 4.61 29.58 -29.77
N ARG A 673 3.52 30.20 -29.28
CA ARG A 673 2.40 29.51 -28.60
C ARG A 673 1.50 28.71 -29.57
N ILE A 674 1.67 28.87 -30.88
CA ILE A 674 1.00 28.06 -31.93
C ILE A 674 1.91 26.90 -32.34
N THR A 675 2.42 26.18 -31.34
CA THR A 675 3.21 24.96 -31.50
C THR A 675 2.45 23.81 -30.82
N ALA A 676 2.50 22.62 -31.38
CA ALA A 676 1.85 21.44 -30.79
C ALA A 676 2.55 21.00 -29.48
N GLY A 677 1.79 20.39 -28.58
CA GLY A 677 2.30 19.82 -27.32
C GLY A 677 2.97 20.83 -26.39
N LEU A 678 3.77 20.34 -25.44
CA LEU A 678 4.39 21.18 -24.41
C LEU A 678 5.51 22.10 -24.95
N HIS A 679 6.02 21.84 -26.16
CA HIS A 679 7.00 22.72 -26.82
C HIS A 679 6.51 24.15 -27.02
N LYS A 680 5.19 24.38 -27.01
CA LYS A 680 4.63 25.75 -26.99
C LYS A 680 5.05 26.55 -25.77
N TYR A 681 5.49 25.90 -24.69
CA TYR A 681 6.03 26.51 -23.48
C TYR A 681 7.56 26.52 -23.43
N SER A 682 8.24 26.16 -24.53
CA SER A 682 9.70 26.08 -24.58
C SER A 682 10.36 27.40 -24.17
N HIS A 683 11.33 27.31 -23.27
CA HIS A 683 12.16 28.43 -22.88
C HIS A 683 13.64 28.00 -22.90
N PRO A 684 14.53 28.77 -23.53
CA PRO A 684 15.95 28.46 -23.50
C PRO A 684 16.54 28.80 -22.13
N PHE A 685 17.36 27.89 -21.61
CA PHE A 685 18.08 28.09 -20.35
C PHE A 685 19.59 28.07 -20.57
N THR A 686 20.32 28.74 -19.68
CA THR A 686 21.78 28.71 -19.62
C THR A 686 22.25 28.44 -18.20
N LEU A 687 23.27 27.61 -18.06
CA LEU A 687 23.85 27.27 -16.76
C LEU A 687 24.65 28.45 -16.18
N ASP A 688 24.45 28.74 -14.90
CA ASP A 688 25.06 29.89 -14.24
C ASP A 688 26.45 29.57 -13.66
N LEU A 689 27.48 30.14 -14.29
CA LEU A 689 28.89 30.11 -13.86
C LEU A 689 29.13 30.60 -12.43
N ASN A 690 28.22 31.41 -11.87
CA ASN A 690 28.33 31.88 -10.50
C ASN A 690 27.85 30.86 -9.46
N THR A 691 27.05 29.88 -9.89
CA THR A 691 26.48 28.85 -9.01
C THR A 691 27.19 27.50 -9.14
N VAL A 692 27.73 27.19 -10.32
CA VAL A 692 28.36 25.90 -10.65
C VAL A 692 29.49 25.52 -9.70
N ASN A 693 29.50 24.27 -9.23
CA ASN A 693 30.60 23.74 -8.42
C ASN A 693 31.89 23.53 -9.23
N LYS A 694 33.05 23.54 -8.56
CA LYS A 694 34.37 23.37 -9.19
C LYS A 694 34.59 21.97 -9.78
N LEU A 695 33.80 20.97 -9.40
CA LEU A 695 33.81 19.62 -10.00
C LEU A 695 33.05 19.55 -11.33
N LEU A 696 32.34 20.60 -11.74
CA LEU A 696 31.55 20.60 -12.96
C LEU A 696 32.17 21.52 -14.02
N ARG A 697 32.51 20.97 -15.18
CA ARG A 697 32.91 21.73 -16.36
C ARG A 697 31.68 22.13 -17.17
N LEU A 698 31.51 23.43 -17.40
CA LEU A 698 30.50 23.93 -18.32
C LEU A 698 31.06 24.03 -19.74
N SER A 699 30.33 23.50 -20.73
CA SER A 699 30.68 23.57 -22.15
C SER A 699 29.45 23.89 -23.02
N ASP A 700 29.62 23.93 -24.34
CA ASP A 700 28.56 24.25 -25.32
C ASP A 700 27.78 25.53 -24.96
N ASN A 701 28.50 26.64 -24.83
CA ASN A 701 27.93 27.93 -24.41
C ASN A 701 27.14 27.85 -23.08
N ASN A 702 27.66 27.10 -22.11
CA ASN A 702 27.03 26.84 -20.81
C ASN A 702 25.67 26.11 -20.92
N ARG A 703 25.55 25.19 -21.87
CA ARG A 703 24.38 24.29 -21.98
C ARG A 703 24.67 22.88 -21.49
N VAL A 704 25.93 22.49 -21.42
CA VAL A 704 26.38 21.19 -20.94
C VAL A 704 27.10 21.36 -19.62
N ALA A 705 26.77 20.51 -18.64
CA ALA A 705 27.57 20.30 -17.43
C ALA A 705 28.08 18.86 -17.44
N THR A 706 29.40 18.71 -17.29
CA THR A 706 30.07 17.41 -17.20
C THR A 706 30.83 17.35 -15.89
N PHE A 707 30.72 16.24 -15.18
CA PHE A 707 31.54 16.01 -14.00
C PHE A 707 33.01 15.78 -14.39
N THR A 708 33.93 16.41 -13.68
CA THR A 708 35.37 16.33 -13.96
C THR A 708 36.13 16.19 -12.65
N TYR A 709 36.46 14.95 -12.28
CA TYR A 709 37.37 14.63 -11.18
C TYR A 709 38.55 13.81 -11.72
N PRO A 710 39.80 14.07 -11.30
CA PRO A 710 40.25 15.05 -10.30
C PRO A 710 40.44 16.49 -10.84
N ASP A 711 40.11 16.78 -12.10
CA ASP A 711 40.37 18.07 -12.76
C ASP A 711 39.42 19.21 -12.32
N LEU A 712 39.68 19.77 -11.14
CA LEU A 712 38.91 20.91 -10.61
C LEU A 712 38.99 22.16 -11.50
N GLN A 713 37.82 22.71 -11.83
CA GLN A 713 37.69 23.91 -12.64
C GLN A 713 38.07 25.17 -11.84
N SER A 714 38.86 26.04 -12.48
CA SER A 714 39.39 27.27 -11.90
C SER A 714 38.38 28.44 -11.94
N TYR A 715 37.17 28.23 -11.42
CA TYR A 715 36.17 29.29 -11.32
C TYR A 715 36.47 30.27 -10.17
N PRO A 716 36.23 31.60 -10.34
CA PRO A 716 36.37 32.57 -9.26
C PRO A 716 35.46 32.25 -8.08
N ASP A 717 35.90 32.55 -6.86
CA ASP A 717 35.03 32.40 -5.69
C ASP A 717 33.82 33.35 -5.79
N HIS A 718 32.64 32.83 -5.43
CA HIS A 718 31.38 33.54 -5.52
C HIS A 718 30.45 33.09 -4.37
N PRO A 719 29.67 34.00 -3.74
CA PRO A 719 28.78 33.63 -2.63
C PRO A 719 27.70 32.62 -3.02
N ASP A 720 27.24 32.64 -4.27
CA ASP A 720 26.20 31.73 -4.77
C ASP A 720 26.73 30.36 -5.25
N ARG A 721 28.03 30.10 -5.14
CA ARG A 721 28.66 28.87 -5.62
C ARG A 721 28.33 27.69 -4.70
N PHE A 722 27.85 26.60 -5.28
CA PHE A 722 27.61 25.36 -4.53
C PHE A 722 28.92 24.67 -4.14
N ASP A 723 28.95 24.10 -2.93
CA ASP A 723 30.06 23.27 -2.47
C ASP A 723 29.90 21.78 -2.90
N VAL A 724 28.71 21.38 -3.35
CA VAL A 724 28.39 20.06 -3.94
C VAL A 724 28.25 20.15 -5.46
N SER A 725 28.39 19.05 -6.21
CA SER A 725 28.38 18.97 -7.69
C SER A 725 27.04 19.36 -8.35
N GLN A 726 26.67 20.63 -8.21
CA GLN A 726 25.39 21.20 -8.65
C GLN A 726 25.58 22.53 -9.37
N VAL A 727 24.57 22.89 -10.16
CA VAL A 727 24.47 24.17 -10.87
C VAL A 727 23.00 24.59 -11.01
N LEU A 728 22.72 25.88 -10.93
CA LEU A 728 21.42 26.46 -11.33
C LEU A 728 21.53 27.08 -12.72
N CYS A 729 20.41 27.15 -13.42
CA CYS A 729 20.25 28.02 -14.57
C CYS A 729 20.21 29.49 -14.13
N ARG A 730 20.60 30.38 -15.05
CA ARG A 730 20.59 31.83 -14.83
C ARG A 730 19.16 32.38 -14.88
N GLU A 731 18.36 31.87 -15.81
CA GLU A 731 16.98 32.29 -16.04
C GLU A 731 16.04 31.63 -15.04
N SER A 732 15.07 32.41 -14.55
CA SER A 732 14.00 31.91 -13.69
C SER A 732 12.77 31.53 -14.50
N VAL A 733 12.05 30.53 -14.03
CA VAL A 733 10.71 30.17 -14.47
C VAL A 733 9.67 30.97 -13.70
N CYS A 734 8.84 31.71 -14.44
CA CYS A 734 7.59 32.30 -13.96
C CYS A 734 6.46 31.93 -14.93
N GLY A 735 5.31 31.48 -14.42
CA GLY A 735 4.21 31.00 -15.25
C GLY A 735 4.41 29.58 -15.79
N ARG A 736 3.98 29.33 -17.04
CA ARG A 736 4.12 28.03 -17.72
C ARG A 736 5.40 27.94 -18.53
N CYS A 737 6.20 26.92 -18.27
CA CYS A 737 7.48 26.69 -18.93
C CYS A 737 7.71 25.20 -19.18
N TYR A 738 8.36 24.89 -20.29
CA TYR A 738 8.81 23.55 -20.65
C TYR A 738 10.25 23.59 -21.13
N TRP A 739 11.05 22.61 -20.74
CA TRP A 739 12.39 22.39 -21.29
C TRP A 739 12.72 20.90 -21.29
N GLU A 740 13.66 20.52 -22.16
CA GLU A 740 14.16 19.16 -22.24
C GLU A 740 15.64 19.14 -21.88
N ILE A 741 16.05 18.05 -21.25
CA ILE A 741 17.45 17.75 -20.99
C ILE A 741 17.78 16.37 -21.49
N LYS A 742 18.97 16.23 -22.05
CA LYS A 742 19.63 14.95 -22.28
C LYS A 742 20.60 14.69 -21.16
N TRP A 743 20.73 13.44 -20.74
CA TRP A 743 21.69 13.07 -19.71
C TRP A 743 22.34 11.72 -20.01
N ARG A 744 23.58 11.55 -19.55
CA ARG A 744 24.38 10.30 -19.63
C ARG A 744 25.06 10.05 -18.28
N GLY A 745 25.47 8.81 -18.06
CA GLY A 745 26.17 8.36 -16.86
C GLY A 745 25.25 7.63 -15.88
N ASP A 746 25.72 7.50 -14.64
CA ASP A 746 25.06 6.66 -13.63
C ASP A 746 24.00 7.44 -12.85
N TYR A 747 24.22 8.75 -12.64
CA TYR A 747 23.30 9.54 -11.83
C TYR A 747 23.27 11.03 -12.16
N VAL A 748 22.07 11.53 -12.46
CA VAL A 748 21.80 12.96 -12.67
C VAL A 748 20.55 13.37 -11.91
N CYS A 749 20.62 14.50 -11.21
CA CYS A 749 19.48 15.17 -10.61
C CYS A 749 18.94 16.25 -11.55
N VAL A 750 17.67 16.17 -11.93
CA VAL A 750 16.93 17.21 -12.66
C VAL A 750 16.00 17.91 -11.69
N SER A 751 16.27 19.18 -11.40
CA SER A 751 15.63 19.87 -10.28
C SER A 751 15.05 21.22 -10.67
N VAL A 752 14.11 21.69 -9.86
CA VAL A 752 13.71 23.10 -9.79
C VAL A 752 13.87 23.58 -8.36
N SER A 753 14.33 24.82 -8.17
CA SER A 753 14.60 25.34 -6.84
C SER A 753 14.37 26.85 -6.73
N TYR A 754 14.03 27.33 -5.53
CA TYR A 754 14.12 28.74 -5.22
C TYR A 754 15.58 29.22 -5.20
N LYS A 755 15.80 30.46 -5.59
CA LYS A 755 17.15 31.06 -5.55
C LYS A 755 17.75 31.11 -4.15
N SER A 756 16.91 31.12 -3.12
CA SER A 756 17.30 31.16 -1.70
C SER A 756 17.89 29.84 -1.17
N ILE A 757 17.92 28.77 -1.98
CA ILE A 757 18.53 27.49 -1.57
C ILE A 757 19.93 27.71 -1.01
N ARG A 758 20.22 27.03 0.10
CA ARG A 758 21.52 27.09 0.76
C ARG A 758 22.61 26.57 -0.17
N ARG A 759 23.75 27.25 -0.23
CA ARG A 759 24.86 26.90 -1.14
C ARG A 759 25.94 26.03 -0.50
N LYS A 760 26.03 26.07 0.83
CA LYS A 760 27.14 25.53 1.63
C LYS A 760 26.66 24.90 2.94
N GLY A 761 27.41 23.95 3.49
CA GLY A 761 27.27 23.50 4.88
C GLY A 761 26.30 22.32 5.10
N GLY A 762 26.46 21.23 4.34
CA GLY A 762 25.80 19.94 4.58
C GLY A 762 24.60 19.63 3.66
N GLY A 763 23.79 18.64 4.03
CA GLY A 763 22.72 18.08 3.18
C GLY A 763 21.67 19.09 2.69
N GLU A 764 21.39 20.14 3.45
CA GLU A 764 20.43 21.21 3.07
C GLU A 764 20.77 21.93 1.76
N CYS A 765 22.02 21.87 1.28
CA CYS A 765 22.40 22.46 -0.01
C CYS A 765 22.11 21.56 -1.22
N VAL A 766 21.79 20.28 -0.99
CA VAL A 766 21.53 19.29 -2.05
C VAL A 766 20.10 19.43 -2.56
N PHE A 767 19.90 19.41 -3.87
CA PHE A 767 18.56 19.47 -4.46
C PHE A 767 17.66 18.32 -3.94
N GLY A 768 16.42 18.65 -3.61
CA GLY A 768 15.44 17.74 -3.01
C GLY A 768 15.63 17.48 -1.51
N SER A 769 16.77 17.84 -0.91
CA SER A 769 17.05 17.62 0.52
C SER A 769 16.60 18.76 1.43
N ASN A 770 15.82 19.69 0.90
CA ASN A 770 15.27 20.87 1.58
C ASN A 770 13.86 21.17 1.06
N ASP A 771 13.16 22.08 1.72
CA ASP A 771 11.82 22.54 1.34
C ASP A 771 11.80 23.56 0.18
N GLN A 772 12.97 23.90 -0.38
CA GLN A 772 13.13 24.91 -1.43
C GLN A 772 13.44 24.32 -2.80
N SER A 773 13.49 22.99 -2.92
CA SER A 773 13.81 22.31 -4.18
C SER A 773 13.06 21.00 -4.34
N TRP A 774 12.76 20.69 -5.58
CA TRP A 774 12.10 19.46 -6.02
C TRP A 774 12.99 18.82 -7.07
N SER A 775 13.36 17.57 -6.87
CA SER A 775 14.35 16.90 -7.71
C SER A 775 13.85 15.56 -8.19
N LEU A 776 13.90 15.34 -9.50
CA LEU A 776 13.89 14.02 -10.09
C LEU A 776 15.33 13.50 -10.13
N LEU A 777 15.56 12.29 -9.67
CA LEU A 777 16.83 11.62 -9.65
C LEU A 777 16.75 10.52 -10.70
N CYS A 778 17.66 10.59 -11.67
CA CYS A 778 17.68 9.75 -12.86
C CYS A 778 18.89 8.81 -12.78
N SER A 779 18.62 7.53 -12.94
CA SER A 779 19.62 6.47 -13.14
C SER A 779 19.23 5.66 -14.39
N PRO A 780 20.15 4.86 -14.96
CA PRO A 780 19.85 4.04 -16.14
C PRO A 780 18.68 3.07 -15.92
N ASP A 781 18.47 2.63 -14.68
CA ASP A 781 17.51 1.57 -14.34
C ASP A 781 16.23 2.07 -13.68
N SER A 782 16.25 3.29 -13.09
CA SER A 782 15.14 3.79 -12.29
C SER A 782 15.06 5.31 -12.20
N TYR A 783 13.86 5.78 -11.86
CA TYR A 783 13.63 7.17 -11.43
C TYR A 783 13.25 7.21 -9.95
N SER A 784 13.63 8.29 -9.27
CA SER A 784 13.16 8.60 -7.93
C SER A 784 12.86 10.08 -7.82
N PHE A 785 11.91 10.46 -6.97
CA PHE A 785 11.61 11.86 -6.67
C PHE A 785 12.04 12.20 -5.26
N ARG A 786 12.59 13.40 -5.06
CA ARG A 786 13.00 13.89 -3.74
C ARG A 786 12.58 15.33 -3.52
N HIS A 787 11.93 15.58 -2.38
CA HIS A 787 11.58 16.91 -1.89
C HIS A 787 11.56 16.92 -0.37
N ASN A 788 12.09 17.97 0.27
CA ASN A 788 12.15 18.11 1.72
C ASN A 788 12.73 16.87 2.43
N ASN A 789 13.77 16.29 1.82
CA ASN A 789 14.43 15.06 2.28
C ASN A 789 13.55 13.79 2.32
N ILE A 790 12.35 13.86 1.74
CA ILE A 790 11.49 12.70 1.48
C ILE A 790 11.88 12.16 0.11
N TRP A 791 12.29 10.89 0.09
CA TRP A 791 12.65 10.17 -1.13
C TRP A 791 11.52 9.23 -1.51
N THR A 792 11.14 9.23 -2.78
CA THR A 792 10.04 8.44 -3.32
C THR A 792 10.55 7.67 -4.54
N PRO A 793 10.69 6.33 -4.47
CA PRO A 793 11.01 5.54 -5.65
C PRO A 793 9.82 5.60 -6.64
N LEU A 794 10.12 5.75 -7.92
CA LEU A 794 9.09 5.82 -8.96
C LEU A 794 9.13 4.52 -9.80
N PRO A 795 7.99 3.86 -10.04
CA PRO A 795 7.98 2.56 -10.72
C PRO A 795 8.06 2.68 -12.24
N VAL A 796 8.17 3.90 -12.79
CA VAL A 796 8.43 4.11 -14.23
C VAL A 796 9.89 3.78 -14.52
N LYS A 797 10.11 2.85 -15.44
CA LYS A 797 11.46 2.54 -15.93
C LYS A 797 11.89 3.53 -17.02
N PRO A 798 13.18 3.92 -17.06
CA PRO A 798 13.75 4.64 -18.19
C PRO A 798 13.56 3.88 -19.51
N ILE A 799 13.37 4.62 -20.60
CA ILE A 799 13.29 4.04 -21.95
C ILE A 799 14.73 3.71 -22.37
N SER A 800 15.09 2.42 -22.36
CA SER A 800 16.38 1.95 -22.88
C SER A 800 16.35 1.91 -24.40
N SER A 801 17.31 2.56 -25.04
CA SER A 801 17.52 2.60 -26.49
C SER A 801 17.97 1.25 -27.08
N ARG A 802 18.24 0.22 -26.26
CA ARG A 802 18.71 -1.09 -26.73
C ARG A 802 17.63 -2.08 -27.16
N THR A 803 16.35 -1.75 -27.08
CA THR A 803 15.28 -2.59 -27.64
C THR A 803 14.50 -1.83 -28.69
N GLY A 804 14.93 -1.95 -29.94
CA GLY A 804 14.05 -1.75 -31.09
C GLY A 804 13.00 -2.86 -31.14
N VAL A 805 11.98 -2.77 -30.29
CA VAL A 805 10.68 -3.40 -30.52
C VAL A 805 9.66 -2.29 -30.37
N CYS A 806 8.93 -2.03 -31.45
CA CYS A 806 7.75 -1.19 -31.41
C CYS A 806 6.76 -1.82 -30.41
N ASP A 807 6.38 -1.08 -29.37
CA ASP A 807 5.07 -1.25 -28.75
C ASP A 807 4.03 -0.71 -29.76
N ASP A 808 3.87 -1.42 -30.88
CA ASP A 808 2.68 -1.29 -31.72
C ASP A 808 1.65 -2.26 -31.14
N ASP A 809 0.50 -1.70 -30.76
CA ASP A 809 -0.72 -2.40 -30.41
C ASP A 809 -0.98 -3.59 -31.36
N TYR A 810 -0.87 -4.82 -30.86
CA TYR A 810 -1.63 -5.95 -31.39
C TYR A 810 -2.07 -6.86 -30.24
N ASP A 811 -3.39 -7.05 -30.18
CA ASP A 811 -4.04 -8.21 -29.57
C ASP A 811 -3.31 -9.49 -30.01
N ASP A 812 -2.88 -10.31 -29.07
CA ASP A 812 -2.85 -11.76 -29.25
C ASP A 812 -3.00 -12.47 -27.90
N ASP A 813 -3.99 -13.34 -27.89
CA ASP A 813 -4.28 -14.35 -26.89
C ASP A 813 -3.14 -15.40 -26.80
N ASP A 814 -3.09 -16.09 -25.67
CA ASP A 814 -2.46 -17.39 -25.42
C ASP A 814 -0.92 -17.52 -25.25
N ASP A 815 -0.58 -18.08 -24.07
CA ASP A 815 0.48 -19.04 -23.72
C ASP A 815 1.97 -18.66 -23.52
N ASP A 816 2.45 -19.22 -22.40
CA ASP A 816 3.81 -19.59 -21.98
C ASP A 816 4.72 -18.60 -21.22
N ASP A 817 4.60 -18.73 -19.89
CA ASP A 817 5.70 -18.75 -18.91
C ASP A 817 6.72 -19.86 -19.25
N ASP A 818 8.00 -19.52 -19.38
CA ASP A 818 9.08 -20.13 -18.59
C ASP A 818 10.45 -19.59 -19.05
N ILE A 819 11.22 -19.04 -18.11
CA ILE A 819 12.65 -19.31 -17.83
C ILE A 819 13.13 -18.22 -16.85
N TYR A 820 13.27 -18.58 -15.58
CA TYR A 820 14.55 -18.57 -14.85
C TYR A 820 14.33 -19.04 -13.39
N ARG A 821 14.48 -20.34 -13.18
CA ARG A 821 15.11 -20.87 -11.96
C ARG A 821 16.62 -20.90 -12.22
N ARG A 822 17.39 -20.14 -11.44
CA ARG A 822 18.76 -20.52 -11.09
C ARG A 822 19.01 -20.05 -9.66
N GLY A 823 19.21 -21.01 -8.77
CA GLY A 823 19.61 -20.73 -7.39
C GLY A 823 21.03 -20.19 -7.34
N MET A 824 21.23 -19.21 -6.46
CA MET A 824 22.48 -18.84 -5.80
C MET A 824 22.02 -18.40 -4.40
N ASN A 825 22.27 -19.22 -3.38
CA ASN A 825 23.41 -19.10 -2.47
C ASN A 825 23.44 -17.74 -1.78
N ASP A 826 23.18 -17.80 -0.48
CA ASP A 826 23.41 -16.75 0.50
C ASP A 826 24.83 -16.21 0.34
N ASP A 827 24.96 -14.95 -0.02
CA ASP A 827 26.09 -14.09 0.34
C ASP A 827 25.49 -12.71 0.67
N GLU A 828 25.83 -12.22 1.86
CA GLU A 828 25.42 -10.95 2.46
C GLU A 828 25.68 -9.79 1.49
N TYR A 829 24.65 -8.98 1.21
CA TYR A 829 24.84 -7.65 0.64
C TYR A 829 24.96 -6.65 1.79
N ASP A 830 26.19 -6.21 2.02
CA ASP A 830 26.50 -5.05 2.85
C ASP A 830 25.78 -3.80 2.29
N ASP A 831 25.26 -3.01 3.22
CA ASP A 831 24.75 -1.66 2.99
C ASP A 831 25.86 -0.75 2.44
N ASP A 832 25.89 -0.52 1.12
CA ASP A 832 26.68 0.56 0.51
C ASP A 832 25.96 1.90 0.72
N ASP A 833 25.99 2.37 1.96
CA ASP A 833 25.56 3.70 2.39
C ASP A 833 26.78 4.48 2.91
N ASP A 834 27.81 4.65 2.06
CA ASP A 834 29.04 5.36 2.45
C ASP A 834 29.72 6.13 1.30
N ILE A 835 28.96 6.96 0.59
CA ILE A 835 29.52 7.95 -0.36
C ILE A 835 29.07 9.38 -0.02
N TYR A 836 29.15 9.79 1.26
CA TYR A 836 29.17 11.23 1.62
C TYR A 836 30.01 11.54 2.88
N ARG A 837 30.89 10.64 3.33
CA ARG A 837 31.85 10.91 4.42
C ARG A 837 33.27 10.47 4.06
N ARG A 838 33.94 11.24 3.19
CA ARG A 838 35.40 11.29 3.22
C ARG A 838 35.89 12.70 2.96
N GLY A 839 36.37 13.33 4.02
CA GLY A 839 37.15 14.55 3.99
C GLY A 839 36.55 15.70 4.78
N MET A 840 36.56 15.62 6.11
CA MET A 840 36.91 16.70 7.04
C MET A 840 37.18 16.08 8.42
N ASN A 841 38.45 15.97 8.81
CA ASN A 841 38.87 15.82 10.21
C ASN A 841 39.62 17.11 10.60
N ASP A 842 39.62 17.35 11.91
CA ASP A 842 40.30 18.40 12.70
C ASP A 842 39.40 19.64 12.92
N ASP A 843 39.02 20.08 14.13
CA ASP A 843 39.60 19.96 15.48
C ASP A 843 38.49 20.17 16.55
N GLU A 844 38.57 19.53 17.72
CA GLU A 844 38.42 20.21 19.03
C GLU A 844 38.75 19.26 20.23
N TYR A 845 39.75 19.68 21.01
CA TYR A 845 39.93 19.65 22.49
C TYR A 845 38.94 18.78 23.31
N ASP A 846 39.32 17.93 24.27
CA ASP A 846 40.24 18.06 25.41
C ASP A 846 40.55 16.64 25.94
N ASP A 847 41.71 16.42 26.55
CA ASP A 847 41.78 15.93 27.95
C ASP A 847 43.23 15.76 28.45
N ASP A 848 43.39 16.20 29.69
CA ASP A 848 44.59 16.30 30.51
C ASP A 848 45.20 14.94 30.94
N ASP A 849 46.46 15.03 31.37
CA ASP A 849 47.19 14.17 32.32
C ASP A 849 47.64 12.75 31.89
N ASP A 850 48.94 12.59 31.56
CA ASP A 850 49.99 12.26 32.55
C ASP A 850 51.30 11.71 31.90
N ILE A 851 52.39 12.47 32.08
CA ILE A 851 53.77 12.08 32.46
C ILE A 851 54.45 10.84 31.81
N TYR A 852 55.46 11.06 30.94
CA TYR A 852 56.92 10.86 31.18
C TYR A 852 57.75 10.85 29.87
N ARG A 853 58.63 11.87 29.76
CA ARG A 853 60.04 11.86 29.31
C ARG A 853 60.58 10.78 28.34
N THR A 854 61.34 11.33 27.37
CA THR A 854 62.60 10.83 26.75
C THR A 854 62.49 9.59 25.87
N GLY A 855 63.03 9.50 24.65
CA GLY A 855 63.93 10.30 23.84
C GLY A 855 64.66 9.37 22.86
N VAL A 856 65.22 9.95 21.78
CA VAL A 856 66.49 9.54 21.13
C VAL A 856 66.44 8.30 20.19
N ASN A 857 66.74 8.58 18.91
CA ASN A 857 67.55 7.80 17.95
C ASN A 857 66.93 6.53 17.32
N ASP A 858 67.31 6.05 16.13
CA ASP A 858 68.25 6.39 15.05
C ASP A 858 67.98 5.34 13.93
N ASP A 859 68.49 5.57 12.70
CA ASP A 859 69.01 4.56 11.74
C ASP A 859 68.01 3.56 11.07
N GLU A 860 68.16 3.03 9.86
CA GLU A 860 68.98 3.21 8.63
C GLU A 860 68.58 2.05 7.65
N TYR A 861 68.87 2.21 6.35
CA TYR A 861 69.10 1.17 5.28
C TYR A 861 67.95 0.23 4.84
N ASP A 862 67.53 0.21 3.57
CA ASP A 862 68.17 -0.24 2.28
C ASP A 862 68.03 -1.76 2.00
N ASP A 863 68.11 -2.08 0.70
CA ASP A 863 68.27 -3.39 0.03
C ASP A 863 66.98 -4.17 -0.34
N ASP A 864 66.84 -4.84 -1.49
CA ASP A 864 67.47 -4.83 -2.82
C ASP A 864 66.74 -5.93 -3.66
N ASP A 865 67.09 -6.01 -4.95
CA ASP A 865 67.08 -7.22 -5.83
C ASP A 865 65.85 -7.61 -6.68
N ASP A 866 65.86 -7.08 -7.92
CA ASP A 866 66.03 -7.75 -9.23
C ASP A 866 65.90 -9.30 -9.38
N ILE A 867 65.33 -9.74 -10.52
CA ILE A 867 66.06 -10.38 -11.66
C ILE A 867 65.11 -10.89 -12.79
N TYR A 868 65.52 -10.55 -14.02
CA TYR A 868 65.05 -10.94 -15.37
C TYR A 868 65.11 -12.44 -15.75
N ARG A 869 64.25 -12.90 -16.69
CA ARG A 869 64.65 -13.56 -17.98
C ARG A 869 63.51 -14.05 -18.91
N THR A 870 63.51 -13.46 -20.11
CA THR A 870 63.30 -13.98 -21.49
C THR A 870 62.73 -15.38 -21.77
N GLY A 871 61.81 -15.46 -22.75
CA GLY A 871 61.55 -16.64 -23.58
C GLY A 871 60.49 -16.39 -24.68
N VAL A 872 60.90 -16.49 -25.95
CA VAL A 872 60.08 -16.39 -27.17
C VAL A 872 59.50 -17.76 -27.52
N ASN A 873 58.24 -17.82 -28.00
CA ASN A 873 57.80 -18.64 -29.14
C ASN A 873 56.36 -18.30 -29.54
N ASP A 874 56.18 -18.23 -30.86
CA ASP A 874 54.93 -18.05 -31.62
C ASP A 874 53.88 -19.13 -31.34
N ASP A 875 52.60 -18.76 -31.42
CA ASP A 875 51.56 -19.51 -32.16
C ASP A 875 50.29 -18.62 -32.30
N GLU A 876 49.85 -18.45 -33.54
CA GLU A 876 48.61 -17.79 -33.98
C GLU A 876 47.37 -18.51 -33.42
N TYR A 877 46.35 -17.76 -32.97
CA TYR A 877 44.93 -18.00 -33.27
C TYR A 877 44.15 -16.70 -33.06
N ASP A 878 43.51 -16.24 -34.13
CA ASP A 878 42.48 -15.19 -34.17
C ASP A 878 41.29 -15.55 -33.26
N ASP A 879 40.66 -14.54 -32.64
CA ASP A 879 39.19 -14.38 -32.57
C ASP A 879 38.87 -13.03 -31.87
N ASP A 880 38.53 -12.06 -32.71
CA ASP A 880 37.44 -11.07 -32.64
C ASP A 880 37.08 -10.38 -31.29
N ASP A 881 37.33 -9.06 -31.28
CA ASP A 881 36.43 -7.97 -30.85
C ASP A 881 35.45 -8.23 -29.69
N ASP A 882 35.91 -7.96 -28.46
CA ASP A 882 35.06 -7.41 -27.39
C ASP A 882 35.62 -6.04 -27.00
N ASP A 883 35.29 -5.03 -27.79
CA ASP A 883 35.42 -3.62 -27.38
C ASP A 883 34.38 -3.36 -26.27
N ASP A 884 34.80 -3.53 -25.02
CA ASP A 884 34.21 -2.83 -23.87
C ASP A 884 34.39 -1.32 -24.08
N ILE A 885 33.47 -0.71 -24.82
CA ILE A 885 33.37 0.75 -24.92
C ILE A 885 32.97 1.27 -23.54
N TYR A 886 33.97 1.72 -22.79
CA TYR A 886 33.81 2.61 -21.65
C TYR A 886 32.79 3.71 -21.99
N ARG A 887 31.69 3.79 -21.23
CA ARG A 887 30.70 4.87 -21.31
C ARG A 887 31.38 6.20 -20.96
N THR A 888 31.99 6.86 -21.94
CA THR A 888 32.55 8.20 -21.73
C THR A 888 31.39 9.18 -21.55
N GLY A 889 31.35 9.88 -20.42
CA GLY A 889 30.33 10.90 -20.06
C GLY A 889 30.35 12.18 -20.92
N VAL A 890 30.90 12.15 -22.13
CA VAL A 890 31.03 13.30 -23.04
C VAL A 890 29.95 13.22 -24.12
N PHE A 891 29.33 14.36 -24.44
CA PHE A 891 28.43 14.48 -25.58
C PHE A 891 29.26 14.72 -26.85
N ASP A 892 29.28 13.76 -27.78
CA ASP A 892 29.79 13.94 -29.14
C ASP A 892 28.66 14.33 -30.11
N ASP A 893 28.99 15.07 -31.17
CA ASP A 893 28.03 15.71 -32.07
C ASP A 893 27.23 14.74 -32.98
N ASP A 894 27.58 13.44 -33.00
CA ASP A 894 26.99 12.43 -33.91
C ASP A 894 26.04 11.40 -33.24
N ASP A 895 25.82 11.45 -31.91
CA ASP A 895 24.98 10.47 -31.17
C ASP A 895 23.61 11.03 -30.73
N ASP A 896 22.71 11.33 -31.68
CA ASP A 896 21.39 11.88 -31.33
C ASP A 896 20.36 10.80 -30.89
N ASP A 897 20.58 9.53 -31.26
CA ASP A 897 19.59 8.45 -31.11
C ASP A 897 19.70 7.61 -29.81
N ASP A 898 20.79 7.75 -29.02
CA ASP A 898 21.12 6.82 -27.92
C ASP A 898 21.15 7.47 -26.51
N VAL A 899 20.49 8.62 -26.32
CA VAL A 899 20.58 9.40 -25.06
C VAL A 899 19.24 9.57 -24.35
N SER A 900 19.19 9.21 -23.06
CA SER A 900 18.03 9.40 -22.20
C SER A 900 17.64 10.89 -22.11
N ARG A 901 16.35 11.18 -22.33
CA ARG A 901 15.82 12.54 -22.36
C ARG A 901 14.68 12.72 -21.36
N ILE A 902 14.76 13.80 -20.58
CA ILE A 902 13.73 14.20 -19.62
C ILE A 902 13.13 15.53 -20.05
N GLY A 903 11.80 15.58 -20.15
CA GLY A 903 11.02 16.80 -20.29
C GLY A 903 10.54 17.27 -18.93
N VAL A 904 10.66 18.57 -18.65
CA VAL A 904 10.18 19.18 -17.41
C VAL A 904 9.17 20.25 -17.75
N TYR A 905 7.98 20.16 -17.16
CA TYR A 905 6.91 21.13 -17.29
C TYR A 905 6.60 21.75 -15.94
N VAL A 906 6.51 23.08 -15.90
CA VAL A 906 6.10 23.84 -14.73
C VAL A 906 4.88 24.67 -15.09
N ASP A 907 3.84 24.61 -14.28
CA ASP A 907 2.78 25.63 -14.20
C ASP A 907 2.85 26.27 -12.82
N HIS A 908 3.59 27.39 -12.73
CA HIS A 908 3.84 28.08 -11.47
C HIS A 908 2.55 28.53 -10.79
N GLY A 909 1.55 28.99 -11.56
CA GLY A 909 0.30 29.51 -11.03
C GLY A 909 -0.66 28.41 -10.57
N ALA A 910 -0.64 27.24 -11.23
CA ALA A 910 -1.42 26.08 -10.83
C ALA A 910 -0.72 25.24 -9.74
N GLY A 911 0.57 25.48 -9.48
CA GLY A 911 1.33 24.68 -8.52
C GLY A 911 1.83 23.35 -9.06
N THR A 912 1.89 23.19 -10.37
CA THR A 912 2.20 21.90 -11.02
C THR A 912 3.66 21.83 -11.45
N LEU A 913 4.36 20.76 -11.08
CA LEU A 913 5.65 20.36 -11.63
C LEU A 913 5.55 18.94 -12.16
N SER A 914 5.72 18.74 -13.46
CA SER A 914 5.65 17.42 -14.10
C SER A 914 6.96 17.06 -14.79
N PHE A 915 7.34 15.79 -14.66
CA PHE A 915 8.47 15.19 -15.34
C PHE A 915 8.00 14.14 -16.34
N TYR A 916 8.65 14.09 -17.49
CA TYR A 916 8.34 13.16 -18.58
C TYR A 916 9.61 12.51 -19.10
N SER A 917 9.53 11.23 -19.43
CA SER A 917 10.52 10.56 -20.27
C SER A 917 10.16 10.85 -21.72
N VAL A 918 11.12 11.34 -22.51
CA VAL A 918 10.87 11.77 -23.89
C VAL A 918 11.62 10.86 -24.86
N TYR A 919 10.91 10.27 -25.82
CA TYR A 919 11.51 9.42 -26.86
C TYR A 919 10.83 9.65 -28.21
N ARG A 920 11.60 9.98 -29.25
CA ARG A 920 11.11 10.22 -30.64
C ARG A 920 9.81 11.07 -30.71
N ASN A 921 9.72 12.09 -29.85
CA ASN A 921 8.58 13.01 -29.66
C ASN A 921 7.35 12.47 -28.88
N THR A 922 7.42 11.24 -28.38
CA THR A 922 6.44 10.71 -27.43
C THR A 922 6.88 11.05 -26.00
N MET A 923 5.95 11.54 -25.19
CA MET A 923 6.18 11.82 -23.77
C MET A 923 5.48 10.78 -22.92
N ARG A 924 6.22 10.11 -22.04
CA ARG A 924 5.68 9.24 -21.00
C ARG A 924 5.78 9.97 -19.67
N HIS A 925 4.65 10.12 -18.96
CA HIS A 925 4.64 10.72 -17.64
C HIS A 925 5.49 9.92 -16.64
N ILE A 926 6.34 10.60 -15.89
CA ILE A 926 7.16 10.02 -14.82
C ILE A 926 6.55 10.36 -13.46
N HIS A 927 6.34 11.65 -13.18
CA HIS A 927 5.86 12.13 -11.89
C HIS A 927 5.27 13.54 -12.01
N THR A 928 4.26 13.85 -11.20
CA THR A 928 3.77 15.22 -11.01
C THR A 928 3.69 15.55 -9.52
N GLU A 929 4.30 16.66 -9.13
CA GLU A 929 4.16 17.25 -7.80
C GLU A 929 3.16 18.41 -7.88
N GLN A 930 2.26 18.47 -6.90
CA GLN A 930 1.29 19.56 -6.72
C GLN A 930 1.60 20.31 -5.44
N THR A 931 2.05 21.56 -5.57
CA THR A 931 2.49 22.37 -4.44
C THR A 931 2.29 23.86 -4.68
N THR A 932 2.30 24.68 -3.63
CA THR A 932 2.20 26.14 -3.78
C THR A 932 3.59 26.76 -3.91
N PHE A 933 3.92 27.25 -5.10
CA PHE A 933 5.19 27.95 -5.32
C PHE A 933 5.11 29.41 -4.84
N THR A 934 6.03 29.81 -3.96
CA THR A 934 6.02 31.14 -3.32
C THR A 934 7.07 32.10 -3.90
N GLN A 935 8.03 31.58 -4.66
CA GLN A 935 9.07 32.37 -5.33
C GLN A 935 9.25 31.91 -6.79
N PRO A 936 9.93 32.70 -7.65
CA PRO A 936 10.38 32.22 -8.95
C PRO A 936 11.28 30.99 -8.80
N LEU A 937 11.06 30.01 -9.68
CA LEU A 937 11.81 28.76 -9.69
C LEU A 937 13.00 28.88 -10.64
N TYR A 938 14.09 28.20 -10.34
CA TYR A 938 15.28 28.12 -11.18
C TYR A 938 15.52 26.64 -11.49
N PRO A 939 15.58 26.24 -12.77
CA PRO A 939 16.03 24.91 -13.12
C PRO A 939 17.45 24.69 -12.58
N GLY A 940 17.72 23.47 -12.13
CA GLY A 940 19.01 23.11 -11.54
C GLY A 940 19.35 21.66 -11.84
N PHE A 941 20.64 21.37 -11.82
CA PHE A 941 21.15 20.05 -12.12
C PHE A 941 22.23 19.65 -11.11
N GLY A 942 22.12 18.43 -10.61
CA GLY A 942 23.19 17.73 -9.89
C GLY A 942 23.79 16.67 -10.81
N VAL A 943 25.11 16.61 -10.88
CA VAL A 943 25.82 15.68 -11.79
C VAL A 943 26.91 14.98 -11.00
N ASN A 944 26.88 13.65 -11.01
CA ASN A 944 27.84 12.80 -10.31
C ASN A 944 28.94 12.28 -11.26
N ASP A 945 29.82 11.44 -10.72
CA ASP A 945 30.92 10.77 -11.40
C ASP A 945 30.46 10.17 -12.76
N ASP A 946 31.31 10.33 -13.77
CA ASP A 946 31.11 9.91 -15.17
C ASP A 946 29.78 10.32 -15.82
N SER A 947 29.10 11.32 -15.25
CA SER A 947 27.80 11.78 -15.71
C SER A 947 27.86 13.16 -16.37
N SER A 948 26.90 13.42 -17.26
CA SER A 948 26.72 14.72 -17.87
C SER A 948 25.27 15.01 -18.19
N VAL A 949 24.95 16.30 -18.26
CA VAL A 949 23.62 16.80 -18.61
C VAL A 949 23.75 17.92 -19.64
N LYS A 950 22.87 17.91 -20.64
CA LYS A 950 22.77 18.90 -21.71
C LYS A 950 21.36 19.48 -21.77
N LEU A 951 21.25 20.79 -21.68
CA LEU A 951 20.02 21.55 -22.00
C LEU A 951 19.80 21.53 -23.52
N CYS A 952 18.61 21.09 -23.95
CA CYS A 952 18.22 21.00 -25.37
C CYS A 952 17.79 22.37 -25.95
#